data_AF-A0A821GRR6-F1
#
_entry.id   AF-A0A821GRR6-F1
#
_cell.length_a   1.000
_cell.length_b   1.000
_cell.length_c   1.000
_cell.angle_alpha   90.00
_cell.angle_beta   90.00
_cell.angle_gamma   90.00
#
_symmetry.space_group_name_H-M   'P 1'
#
loop_
_entity.id
_entity.type
_entity.pdbx_description
1 polymer ?
#
loop_
_entity_poly.entity_id
_entity_poly.type
_entity_poly.pdbx_seq_one_letter_code
_entity_poly.pdbx_strand_id
1 'polypeptide(L)'
;MILLLRQTCPLIFRTQIVRITTTSICLQQQQQQRHHKSSFRRPQNIYDIIPKSIQPYIRLSRIDKPIGSWLLFLPGAWSIAFAGTTLNNLMLIGLFGVGTILMRGAGCTINDLWDKEFDQRVARTKSRPIASGEITIRQGLIWTGIQLISAFFVLIQLNMPSIILGIISLVPVVTYPLMKRYTYWPQLFLGITFNWGALMGFTAATGIVFPSLILPLYFAGIAWTLHYDTIYAHQDKTDDLIVGIKSTALLLKKDTKLWLRAFSIGMISHLITAGLNVDQTWPYYLGLIAVSYHLHQQIEKVNLNKSESCWNTFASNRITGLMILASILMNLLKSIVQPSRINLFSIPQRTLFDIQNVWGRTSVDTQKPIDSSPLAEIPRQDESIGALSGVPSDMFKERRCRIFVSARNAMQSGTNNTKKWKVEWDTKERWENPLMGWTSSSDPHSSVVVEFGSKEDAIIYCERMGYKYEVTESTPTPHFKKIYGANFSWNKKTHCVLMQNCLIFRTAIAVCLIALSFATLTKDYDISDGLLETLFKNWLDHNDRDYGSFVEYQQRMRIFKENYIRIQKLNEVFGHDMTFELNKFADLSEDEFRNTILMRPQAPPIHSRSRYMKIPTVGDLPDSFDWRDHNAVTPVKDQGSVGTCWAFSTVQNVEGQWSLKSKTLTNLSVEQIVDCDGMQKTDSGQADCGVYGGWPFLSFQYLMKQGGIESESTYSYCAGLKNPCEPCNAPGYNKTLCGPPIPFCYIKDSCESKLDSTKFVSGLKVIDWKAIDEDETNISAALMNTGPLSVALNAEMLQFYHKGIFNPVFCNPKNLDHAVLMVGWGKEGSKPYWIVKNSWGASWGEHGYFRILRGKGTCGINTQVTTAILG
;
A
#
# COMPACT_ATOMS: atom_id res chain seq x y z
N MET A 1 16.05 2.67 30.92
CA MET A 1 15.86 1.21 31.09
C MET A 1 16.97 0.52 30.32
N ILE A 2 18.09 0.32 31.01
CA ILE A 2 19.26 -0.45 30.61
C ILE A 2 18.90 -1.94 30.74
N LEU A 3 19.60 -2.81 29.99
CA LEU A 3 19.66 -4.30 30.06
C LEU A 3 18.65 -5.09 29.20
N LEU A 4 19.08 -5.49 27.98
CA LEU A 4 19.58 -6.85 27.68
C LEU A 4 19.57 -7.11 26.16
N LEU A 5 20.65 -6.69 25.50
CA LEU A 5 21.14 -7.31 24.27
C LEU A 5 22.61 -7.62 24.49
N ARG A 6 22.92 -8.87 24.86
CA ARG A 6 24.26 -9.46 24.74
C ARG A 6 24.16 -10.98 24.67
N GLN A 7 24.87 -11.50 23.67
CA GLN A 7 25.42 -12.85 23.44
C GLN A 7 24.94 -13.37 22.08
N THR A 8 25.76 -13.73 21.09
CA THR A 8 27.22 -13.70 20.87
C THR A 8 27.42 -14.16 19.41
N CYS A 9 28.21 -13.45 18.59
CA CYS A 9 29.22 -14.06 17.69
C CYS A 9 30.01 -12.97 16.92
N PRO A 10 31.34 -12.89 17.03
CA PRO A 10 32.16 -11.99 16.22
C PRO A 10 32.88 -12.70 15.06
N LEU A 11 33.05 -11.91 13.99
CA LEU A 11 34.08 -11.82 12.95
C LEU A 11 35.31 -12.77 12.98
N ILE A 12 35.81 -13.12 11.78
CA ILE A 12 37.08 -12.61 11.21
C ILE A 12 37.22 -13.01 9.73
N PHE A 13 37.58 -12.01 8.90
CA PHE A 13 37.97 -12.08 7.48
C PHE A 13 39.47 -12.42 7.35
N ARG A 14 39.86 -13.30 6.41
CA ARG A 14 40.95 -13.03 5.43
C ARG A 14 41.14 -14.14 4.37
N THR A 15 40.94 -13.73 3.12
CA THR A 15 41.75 -13.99 1.91
C THR A 15 42.31 -15.39 1.62
N GLN A 16 41.93 -15.95 0.46
CA GLN A 16 42.89 -16.24 -0.62
C GLN A 16 42.17 -16.46 -1.96
N ILE A 17 42.63 -15.73 -2.97
CA ILE A 17 42.38 -15.92 -4.41
C ILE A 17 43.48 -16.85 -4.92
N VAL A 18 43.19 -17.73 -5.91
CA VAL A 18 43.98 -17.98 -7.14
C VAL A 18 43.72 -19.39 -7.76
N ARG A 19 43.28 -19.34 -9.03
CA ARG A 19 43.49 -20.23 -10.21
C ARG A 19 43.10 -21.72 -10.22
N ILE A 20 42.06 -22.01 -11.03
CA ILE A 20 42.07 -22.74 -12.33
C ILE A 20 43.27 -23.68 -12.59
N THR A 21 43.02 -24.98 -12.79
CA THR A 21 43.40 -25.73 -14.00
C THR A 21 42.82 -27.15 -14.08
N THR A 22 42.42 -27.51 -15.30
CA THR A 22 42.44 -28.83 -15.98
C THR A 22 41.49 -29.98 -15.58
N THR A 23 40.37 -30.03 -16.33
CA THR A 23 39.91 -31.10 -17.26
C THR A 23 40.25 -32.60 -17.04
N SER A 24 39.15 -33.38 -17.10
CA SER A 24 38.99 -34.71 -17.73
C SER A 24 39.55 -35.91 -16.94
N ILE A 25 38.78 -36.96 -16.61
CA ILE A 25 38.20 -38.00 -17.48
C ILE A 25 37.24 -38.86 -16.62
N CYS A 26 36.29 -39.54 -17.26
CA CYS A 26 35.46 -40.66 -16.76
C CYS A 26 34.02 -40.33 -16.28
N LEU A 27 33.23 -39.85 -17.23
CA LEU A 27 31.84 -40.27 -17.42
C LEU A 27 31.78 -41.79 -17.70
N GLN A 28 30.65 -42.40 -17.32
CA GLN A 28 30.22 -43.79 -17.60
C GLN A 28 30.74 -44.86 -16.65
N GLN A 29 30.06 -45.04 -15.51
CA GLN A 29 29.60 -46.34 -14.98
C GLN A 29 29.09 -46.15 -13.55
N GLN A 30 27.80 -45.83 -13.35
CA GLN A 30 27.05 -46.16 -12.12
C GLN A 30 25.55 -45.81 -12.22
N GLN A 31 24.91 -46.14 -13.36
CA GLN A 31 23.47 -45.92 -13.56
C GLN A 31 22.62 -47.19 -13.43
N GLN A 32 23.15 -48.27 -12.87
CA GLN A 32 22.38 -49.47 -12.54
C GLN A 32 22.79 -49.98 -11.15
N GLN A 33 21.80 -50.36 -10.35
CA GLN A 33 21.87 -50.84 -8.97
C GLN A 33 21.76 -49.78 -7.87
N ARG A 34 20.52 -49.32 -7.61
CA ARG A 34 20.01 -49.05 -6.25
C ARG A 34 18.47 -49.08 -6.22
N HIS A 35 17.91 -50.23 -6.60
CA HIS A 35 16.58 -50.65 -6.13
C HIS A 35 16.78 -51.38 -4.80
N HIS A 36 16.70 -50.66 -3.67
CA HIS A 36 16.10 -51.16 -2.43
C HIS A 36 16.07 -50.08 -1.33
N LYS A 37 14.85 -49.83 -0.84
CA LYS A 37 14.50 -49.24 0.47
C LYS A 37 15.24 -47.94 0.87
N SER A 38 14.75 -46.80 0.38
CA SER A 38 14.76 -45.59 1.19
C SER A 38 13.35 -45.34 1.72
N SER A 39 13.18 -45.44 3.04
CA SER A 39 12.01 -44.93 3.73
C SER A 39 11.95 -43.43 3.48
N PHE A 40 11.09 -43.01 2.55
CA PHE A 40 10.78 -41.61 2.32
C PHE A 40 10.16 -41.07 3.62
N ARG A 41 10.94 -40.34 4.44
CA ARG A 41 10.35 -39.51 5.51
C ARG A 41 9.44 -38.52 4.80
N ARG A 42 8.13 -38.73 4.91
CA ARG A 42 7.12 -37.76 4.46
C ARG A 42 7.44 -36.41 5.13
N PRO A 43 7.38 -35.27 4.43
CA PRO A 43 7.41 -33.98 5.09
C PRO A 43 6.28 -33.95 6.13
N GLN A 44 6.59 -33.50 7.36
CA GLN A 44 5.62 -33.43 8.44
C GLN A 44 4.39 -32.67 7.96
N ASN A 45 3.24 -33.34 7.99
CA ASN A 45 1.99 -32.77 7.52
C ASN A 45 1.46 -31.89 8.66
N ILE A 46 0.86 -30.73 8.37
CA ILE A 46 0.31 -29.83 9.41
C ILE A 46 -0.67 -30.56 10.36
N TYR A 47 -1.21 -31.69 9.88
CA TYR A 47 -2.07 -32.63 10.58
C TYR A 47 -1.41 -33.38 11.74
N ASP A 48 -0.08 -33.44 11.84
CA ASP A 48 0.62 -34.13 12.92
C ASP A 48 0.64 -33.30 14.22
N ILE A 49 0.47 -31.98 14.12
CA ILE A 49 0.47 -31.01 15.24
C ILE A 49 -0.95 -30.73 15.74
N ILE A 50 -1.96 -31.00 14.92
CA ILE A 50 -3.34 -30.55 15.13
C ILE A 50 -4.23 -31.69 15.64
N PRO A 51 -5.06 -31.48 16.68
CA PRO A 51 -5.98 -32.49 17.20
C PRO A 51 -6.86 -33.09 16.10
N LYS A 52 -6.99 -34.43 16.07
CA LYS A 52 -7.77 -35.17 15.07
C LYS A 52 -9.22 -34.68 14.95
N SER A 53 -9.80 -34.14 16.01
CA SER A 53 -11.16 -33.55 16.04
C SER A 53 -11.30 -32.27 15.20
N ILE A 54 -10.22 -31.50 15.02
CA ILE A 54 -10.24 -30.19 14.32
C ILE A 54 -9.82 -30.33 12.85
N GLN A 55 -9.06 -31.38 12.51
CA GLN A 55 -8.56 -31.62 11.16
C GLN A 55 -9.65 -31.58 10.06
N PRO A 56 -10.88 -32.09 10.27
CA PRO A 56 -11.95 -31.97 9.28
C PRO A 56 -12.37 -30.51 9.03
N TYR A 57 -12.40 -29.65 10.05
CA TYR A 57 -12.77 -28.23 9.93
C TYR A 57 -11.69 -27.40 9.24
N ILE A 58 -10.42 -27.74 9.47
CA ILE A 58 -9.27 -27.14 8.77
C ILE A 58 -9.27 -27.51 7.28
N ARG A 59 -9.54 -28.78 6.95
CA ARG A 59 -9.72 -29.23 5.55
C ARG A 59 -10.92 -28.55 4.89
N LEU A 60 -12.01 -28.37 5.64
CA LEU A 60 -13.22 -27.70 5.16
C LEU A 60 -12.96 -26.22 4.81
N SER A 61 -12.21 -25.53 5.67
CA SER A 61 -11.82 -24.12 5.49
C SER A 61 -10.60 -23.92 4.57
N ARG A 62 -10.00 -24.99 4.05
CA ARG A 62 -8.82 -24.95 3.15
C ARG A 62 -7.59 -24.26 3.74
N ILE A 63 -7.47 -24.25 5.06
CA ILE A 63 -6.27 -23.74 5.74
C ILE A 63 -5.03 -24.57 5.37
N ASP A 64 -5.21 -25.86 5.05
CA ASP A 64 -4.16 -26.74 4.53
C ASP A 64 -3.68 -26.38 3.11
N LYS A 65 -4.41 -25.55 2.38
CA LYS A 65 -4.12 -25.11 0.99
C LYS A 65 -4.11 -23.59 0.90
N PRO A 66 -3.07 -22.91 1.41
CA PRO A 66 -3.08 -21.47 1.67
C PRO A 66 -3.04 -20.59 0.41
N ILE A 67 -2.81 -21.17 -0.77
CA ILE A 67 -2.66 -20.39 -2.02
C ILE A 67 -3.87 -19.48 -2.29
N GLY A 68 -5.10 -19.96 -2.03
CA GLY A 68 -6.29 -19.13 -2.20
C GLY A 68 -6.37 -17.96 -1.22
N SER A 69 -5.90 -18.15 0.01
CA SER A 69 -5.83 -17.06 1.00
C SER A 69 -4.78 -16.02 0.61
N TRP A 70 -3.64 -16.43 0.06
CA TRP A 70 -2.65 -15.49 -0.48
C TRP A 70 -3.21 -14.64 -1.61
N LEU A 71 -3.91 -15.25 -2.57
CA LEU A 71 -4.47 -14.55 -3.72
C LEU A 71 -5.59 -13.56 -3.32
N LEU A 72 -6.36 -13.88 -2.28
CA LEU A 72 -7.37 -12.96 -1.71
C LEU A 72 -6.73 -11.82 -0.90
N PHE A 73 -5.62 -12.10 -0.21
CA PHE A 73 -4.95 -11.15 0.69
C PHE A 73 -4.16 -10.07 -0.06
N LEU A 74 -3.39 -10.48 -1.07
CA LEU A 74 -2.38 -9.63 -1.72
C LEU A 74 -2.95 -8.33 -2.31
N PRO A 75 -4.10 -8.31 -3.01
CA PRO A 75 -4.68 -7.05 -3.50
C PRO A 75 -4.98 -6.03 -2.39
N GLY A 76 -5.44 -6.50 -1.23
CA GLY A 76 -5.63 -5.65 -0.05
C GLY A 76 -4.31 -5.16 0.52
N ALA A 77 -3.30 -6.03 0.61
CA ALA A 77 -1.96 -5.65 1.06
C ALA A 77 -1.30 -4.61 0.13
N TRP A 78 -1.44 -4.74 -1.19
CA TRP A 78 -0.94 -3.74 -2.16
C TRP A 78 -1.57 -2.37 -1.89
N SER A 79 -2.90 -2.36 -1.72
CA SER A 79 -3.67 -1.14 -1.51
C SER A 79 -3.30 -0.44 -0.20
N ILE A 80 -3.09 -1.20 0.89
CA ILE A 80 -2.57 -0.64 2.16
C ILE A 80 -1.12 -0.13 2.00
N ALA A 81 -0.26 -0.87 1.30
CA ALA A 81 1.13 -0.48 1.10
C ALA A 81 1.26 0.85 0.31
N PHE A 82 0.34 1.13 -0.60
CA PHE A 82 0.27 2.43 -1.28
C PHE A 82 -0.04 3.61 -0.34
N ALA A 83 -0.69 3.35 0.81
CA ALA A 83 -0.94 4.38 1.83
C ALA A 83 0.28 4.66 2.74
N GLY A 84 1.40 3.96 2.54
CA GLY A 84 2.64 4.14 3.29
C GLY A 84 2.90 3.03 4.33
N THR A 85 4.03 3.13 5.02
CA THR A 85 4.58 2.07 5.89
C THR A 85 4.66 2.50 7.35
N THR A 86 3.57 3.07 7.86
CA THR A 86 3.44 3.37 9.30
C THR A 86 3.23 2.07 10.10
N LEU A 87 3.52 2.08 11.40
CA LEU A 87 3.26 0.95 12.29
C LEU A 87 1.77 0.53 12.26
N ASN A 88 0.87 1.52 12.17
CA ASN A 88 -0.57 1.30 12.04
C ASN A 88 -0.91 0.56 10.74
N ASN A 89 -0.28 0.92 9.62
CA ASN A 89 -0.50 0.24 8.34
C ASN A 89 0.03 -1.20 8.37
N LEU A 90 1.13 -1.48 9.09
CA LEU A 90 1.63 -2.85 9.29
C LEU A 90 0.65 -3.69 10.12
N MET A 91 0.08 -3.13 11.18
CA MET A 91 -0.98 -3.79 11.96
C MET A 91 -2.23 -4.03 11.09
N LEU A 92 -2.60 -3.07 10.24
CA LEU A 92 -3.72 -3.18 9.33
C LEU A 92 -3.53 -4.29 8.29
N ILE A 93 -2.31 -4.45 7.74
CA ILE A 93 -1.96 -5.58 6.86
C ILE A 93 -2.17 -6.91 7.62
N GLY A 94 -1.74 -6.99 8.88
CA GLY A 94 -1.99 -8.17 9.72
C GLY A 94 -3.48 -8.45 9.91
N LEU A 95 -4.28 -7.41 10.17
CA LEU A 95 -5.72 -7.51 10.35
C LEU A 95 -6.44 -7.98 9.07
N PHE A 96 -6.06 -7.46 7.90
CA PHE A 96 -6.53 -7.94 6.59
C PHE A 96 -6.13 -9.40 6.33
N GLY A 97 -4.96 -9.83 6.82
CA GLY A 97 -4.52 -11.22 6.77
C GLY A 97 -5.45 -12.15 7.55
N VAL A 98 -5.80 -11.79 8.79
CA VAL A 98 -6.76 -12.55 9.62
C VAL A 98 -8.13 -12.59 8.96
N GLY A 99 -8.64 -11.43 8.53
CA GLY A 99 -9.94 -11.33 7.84
C GLY A 99 -9.99 -12.18 6.57
N THR A 100 -8.90 -12.21 5.79
CA THR A 100 -8.79 -13.02 4.57
C THR A 100 -8.89 -14.52 4.85
N ILE A 101 -8.20 -15.02 5.88
CA ILE A 101 -8.26 -16.45 6.25
C ILE A 101 -9.68 -16.84 6.65
N LEU A 102 -10.35 -16.00 7.45
CA LEU A 102 -11.72 -16.22 7.91
C LEU A 102 -12.72 -16.22 6.75
N MET A 103 -12.69 -15.17 5.91
CA MET A 103 -13.62 -15.02 4.78
C MET A 103 -13.39 -16.06 3.68
N ARG A 104 -12.14 -16.44 3.40
CA ARG A 104 -11.84 -17.54 2.47
C ARG A 104 -12.37 -18.86 3.00
N GLY A 105 -12.16 -19.13 4.29
CA GLY A 105 -12.64 -20.33 4.96
C GLY A 105 -14.17 -20.44 4.93
N ALA A 106 -14.88 -19.34 5.18
CA ALA A 106 -16.33 -19.28 5.11
C ALA A 106 -16.83 -19.53 3.68
N GLY A 107 -16.24 -18.88 2.69
CA GLY A 107 -16.59 -19.07 1.28
C GLY A 107 -16.36 -20.52 0.81
N CYS A 108 -15.26 -21.16 1.20
CA CYS A 108 -15.01 -22.57 0.90
C CYS A 108 -16.04 -23.50 1.55
N THR A 109 -16.42 -23.23 2.80
CA THR A 109 -17.41 -24.03 3.52
C THR A 109 -18.79 -23.93 2.87
N ILE A 110 -19.22 -22.72 2.50
CA ILE A 110 -20.48 -22.48 1.78
C ILE A 110 -20.47 -23.17 0.42
N ASN A 111 -19.36 -23.09 -0.32
CA ASN A 111 -19.24 -23.75 -1.61
C ASN A 111 -19.39 -25.28 -1.48
N ASP A 112 -18.70 -25.91 -0.51
CA ASP A 112 -18.82 -27.35 -0.25
C ASP A 112 -20.23 -27.75 0.24
N LEU A 113 -20.94 -26.85 0.95
CA LEU A 113 -22.35 -27.05 1.34
C LEU A 113 -23.29 -27.07 0.12
N TRP A 114 -23.09 -26.16 -0.85
CA TRP A 114 -23.91 -26.06 -2.06
C TRP A 114 -23.60 -27.16 -3.07
N ASP A 115 -22.35 -27.58 -3.17
CA ASP A 115 -21.88 -28.56 -4.17
C ASP A 115 -21.87 -30.00 -3.64
N LYS A 116 -22.35 -30.28 -2.42
CA LYS A 116 -22.31 -31.60 -1.77
C LYS A 116 -22.66 -32.77 -2.69
N GLU A 117 -23.76 -32.68 -3.43
CA GLU A 117 -24.22 -33.77 -4.32
C GLU A 117 -23.36 -33.94 -5.56
N PHE A 118 -22.74 -32.86 -6.04
CA PHE A 118 -21.81 -32.87 -7.18
C PHE A 118 -20.44 -33.37 -6.75
N ASP A 119 -19.96 -32.91 -5.59
CA ASP A 119 -18.66 -33.30 -5.04
C ASP A 119 -18.58 -34.81 -4.76
N GLN A 120 -19.71 -35.46 -4.46
CA GLN A 120 -19.81 -36.93 -4.31
C GLN A 120 -19.61 -37.70 -5.62
N ARG A 121 -19.90 -37.09 -6.77
CA ARG A 121 -19.85 -37.72 -8.11
C ARG A 121 -18.49 -37.56 -8.78
N VAL A 122 -17.64 -36.64 -8.30
CA VAL A 122 -16.33 -36.34 -8.88
C VAL A 122 -15.21 -36.95 -8.03
N ALA A 123 -14.32 -37.72 -8.66
CA ALA A 123 -13.30 -38.52 -7.97
C ALA A 123 -12.37 -37.69 -7.07
N ARG A 124 -12.02 -36.46 -7.48
CA ARG A 124 -11.14 -35.54 -6.75
C ARG A 124 -11.79 -34.97 -5.47
N THR A 125 -13.10 -34.78 -5.48
CA THR A 125 -13.83 -34.02 -4.44
C THR A 125 -14.64 -34.92 -3.52
N LYS A 126 -14.74 -36.21 -3.85
CA LYS A 126 -15.44 -37.22 -3.04
C LYS A 126 -14.92 -37.33 -1.60
N SER A 127 -13.66 -36.98 -1.37
CA SER A 127 -13.01 -37.00 -0.05
C SER A 127 -13.18 -35.70 0.76
N ARG A 128 -13.94 -34.70 0.26
CA ARG A 128 -14.20 -33.47 1.02
C ARG A 128 -15.05 -33.77 2.26
N PRO A 129 -14.82 -33.11 3.42
CA PRO A 129 -15.44 -33.48 4.70
C PRO A 129 -16.97 -33.56 4.70
N ILE A 130 -17.65 -32.66 3.97
CA ILE A 130 -19.13 -32.66 3.86
C ILE A 130 -19.63 -33.72 2.86
N ALA A 131 -18.88 -33.95 1.77
CA ALA A 131 -19.23 -34.91 0.74
C ALA A 131 -19.02 -36.37 1.21
N SER A 132 -17.94 -36.62 1.96
CA SER A 132 -17.60 -37.91 2.57
C SER A 132 -18.41 -38.22 3.83
N GLY A 133 -19.08 -37.21 4.41
CA GLY A 133 -19.88 -37.36 5.63
C GLY A 133 -19.08 -37.25 6.94
N GLU A 134 -17.79 -36.88 6.89
CA GLU A 134 -16.97 -36.60 8.08
C GLU A 134 -17.50 -35.41 8.90
N ILE A 135 -18.10 -34.42 8.24
CA ILE A 135 -18.77 -33.27 8.86
C ILE A 135 -20.24 -33.24 8.43
N THR A 136 -21.13 -33.06 9.41
CA THR A 136 -22.58 -32.89 9.13
C THR A 136 -22.87 -31.49 8.58
N ILE A 137 -23.97 -31.34 7.84
CA ILE A 137 -24.43 -30.04 7.30
C ILE A 137 -24.59 -29.01 8.44
N ARG A 138 -25.14 -29.42 9.59
CA ARG A 138 -25.30 -28.54 10.76
C ARG A 138 -23.96 -28.05 11.31
N GLN A 139 -22.97 -28.94 11.45
CA GLN A 139 -21.63 -28.56 11.88
C GLN A 139 -20.95 -27.61 10.88
N GLY A 140 -21.13 -27.82 9.57
CA GLY A 140 -20.63 -26.91 8.53
C GLY A 140 -21.24 -25.51 8.61
N LEU A 141 -22.55 -25.41 8.88
CA LEU A 141 -23.23 -24.13 9.09
C LEU A 141 -22.75 -23.42 10.36
N ILE A 142 -22.61 -24.15 11.48
CA ILE A 142 -22.06 -23.59 12.73
C ILE A 142 -20.64 -23.06 12.51
N TRP A 143 -19.79 -23.83 11.82
CA TRP A 143 -18.43 -23.43 11.52
C TRP A 143 -18.36 -22.17 10.66
N THR A 144 -19.22 -22.06 9.65
CA THR A 144 -19.36 -20.86 8.83
C THR A 144 -19.80 -19.67 9.68
N GLY A 145 -20.75 -19.86 10.59
CA GLY A 145 -21.18 -18.83 11.53
C GLY A 145 -20.04 -18.30 12.41
N ILE A 146 -19.21 -19.19 12.97
CA ILE A 146 -18.03 -18.83 13.76
C ILE A 146 -17.05 -17.98 12.94
N GLN A 147 -16.79 -18.37 11.69
CA GLN A 147 -15.89 -17.63 10.79
C GLN A 147 -16.44 -16.24 10.46
N LEU A 148 -17.73 -16.12 10.15
CA LEU A 148 -18.36 -14.84 9.80
C LEU A 148 -18.46 -13.89 11.00
N ILE A 149 -18.78 -14.39 12.20
CA ILE A 149 -18.77 -13.59 13.43
C ILE A 149 -17.37 -13.07 13.73
N SER A 150 -16.35 -13.93 13.59
CA SER A 150 -14.95 -13.51 13.78
C SER A 150 -14.52 -12.48 12.73
N ALA A 151 -14.94 -12.64 11.47
CA ALA A 151 -14.67 -11.68 10.41
C ALA A 151 -15.41 -10.34 10.63
N PHE A 152 -16.61 -10.37 11.23
CA PHE A 152 -17.34 -9.18 11.60
C PHE A 152 -16.61 -8.37 12.69
N PHE A 153 -16.06 -9.03 13.71
CA PHE A 153 -15.22 -8.37 14.71
C PHE A 153 -13.97 -7.72 14.10
N VAL A 154 -13.42 -8.30 13.05
CA VAL A 154 -12.33 -7.68 12.27
C VAL A 154 -12.84 -6.46 11.50
N LEU A 155 -14.03 -6.54 10.89
CA LEU A 155 -14.60 -5.46 10.08
C LEU A 155 -14.92 -4.21 10.91
N ILE A 156 -15.49 -4.35 12.11
CA ILE A 156 -15.85 -3.21 12.98
C ILE A 156 -14.64 -2.47 13.56
N GLN A 157 -13.44 -3.03 13.44
CA GLN A 157 -12.19 -2.35 13.81
C GLN A 157 -11.69 -1.41 12.70
N LEU A 158 -12.32 -1.41 11.52
CA LEU A 158 -11.98 -0.54 10.41
C LEU A 158 -12.78 0.77 10.46
N ASN A 159 -12.35 1.77 9.69
CA ASN A 159 -13.09 3.02 9.55
C ASN A 159 -14.44 2.86 8.81
N MET A 160 -15.33 3.84 8.98
CA MET A 160 -16.70 3.80 8.44
C MET A 160 -16.76 3.59 6.92
N PRO A 161 -15.97 4.28 6.08
CA PRO A 161 -15.98 4.03 4.63
C PRO A 161 -15.58 2.60 4.27
N SER A 162 -14.63 2.00 5.00
CA SER A 162 -14.23 0.59 4.79
C SER A 162 -15.29 -0.40 5.24
N ILE A 163 -16.02 -0.10 6.32
CA ILE A 163 -17.16 -0.91 6.78
C ILE A 163 -18.24 -0.94 5.69
N ILE A 164 -18.58 0.21 5.10
CA ILE A 164 -19.56 0.31 4.02
C ILE A 164 -19.11 -0.51 2.80
N LEU A 165 -17.85 -0.35 2.37
CA LEU A 165 -17.28 -1.15 1.28
C LEU A 165 -17.29 -2.65 1.59
N GLY A 166 -17.05 -3.03 2.85
CA GLY A 166 -17.13 -4.42 3.32
C GLY A 166 -18.54 -4.99 3.23
N ILE A 167 -19.57 -4.21 3.59
CA ILE A 167 -20.98 -4.63 3.44
C ILE A 167 -21.34 -4.79 1.96
N ILE A 168 -20.95 -3.84 1.11
CA ILE A 168 -21.21 -3.91 -0.34
C ILE A 168 -20.55 -5.15 -0.96
N SER A 169 -19.38 -5.56 -0.46
CA SER A 169 -18.66 -6.75 -0.93
C SER A 169 -19.46 -8.05 -0.81
N LEU A 170 -20.49 -8.11 0.06
CA LEU A 170 -21.31 -9.31 0.23
C LEU A 170 -22.13 -9.63 -1.03
N VAL A 171 -22.48 -8.63 -1.83
CA VAL A 171 -23.23 -8.81 -3.09
C VAL A 171 -22.45 -9.67 -4.09
N PRO A 172 -21.21 -9.32 -4.49
CA PRO A 172 -20.41 -10.19 -5.37
C PRO A 172 -20.05 -11.52 -4.69
N VAL A 173 -19.78 -11.56 -3.38
CA VAL A 173 -19.44 -12.80 -2.65
C VAL A 173 -20.55 -13.84 -2.72
N VAL A 174 -21.81 -13.44 -2.56
CA VAL A 174 -22.95 -14.38 -2.62
C VAL A 174 -23.28 -14.79 -4.06
N THR A 175 -23.07 -13.89 -5.02
CA THR A 175 -23.47 -14.13 -6.41
C THR A 175 -22.45 -14.93 -7.22
N TYR A 176 -21.14 -14.81 -6.95
CA TYR A 176 -20.11 -15.43 -7.78
C TYR A 176 -20.21 -16.95 -7.94
N PRO A 177 -20.58 -17.78 -6.91
CA PRO A 177 -20.59 -19.23 -7.10
C PRO A 177 -21.64 -19.68 -8.12
N LEU A 178 -22.69 -18.88 -8.31
CA LEU A 178 -23.76 -19.14 -9.27
C LEU A 178 -23.32 -18.85 -10.72
N MET A 179 -22.30 -18.02 -10.93
CA MET A 179 -21.93 -17.53 -12.27
C MET A 179 -21.47 -18.63 -13.22
N LYS A 180 -20.89 -19.70 -12.70
CA LYS A 180 -20.50 -20.90 -13.46
C LYS A 180 -21.67 -21.57 -14.20
N ARG A 181 -22.90 -21.32 -13.76
CA ARG A 181 -24.13 -21.90 -14.34
C ARG A 181 -24.71 -21.02 -15.46
N TYR A 182 -24.44 -19.72 -15.43
CA TYR A 182 -25.07 -18.75 -16.34
C TYR A 182 -24.12 -18.30 -17.45
N THR A 183 -22.84 -18.08 -17.14
CA THR A 183 -21.87 -17.47 -18.07
C THR A 183 -20.63 -18.34 -18.30
N TYR A 184 -19.97 -18.16 -19.44
CA TYR A 184 -18.63 -18.69 -19.72
C TYR A 184 -17.50 -17.86 -19.07
N TRP A 185 -17.83 -16.78 -18.37
CA TRP A 185 -16.88 -15.90 -17.68
C TRP A 185 -16.92 -15.96 -16.14
N PRO A 186 -17.03 -17.13 -15.48
CA PRO A 186 -17.05 -17.16 -14.01
C PRO A 186 -15.75 -16.61 -13.39
N GLN A 187 -14.63 -16.70 -14.10
CA GLN A 187 -13.33 -16.13 -13.71
C GLN A 187 -13.38 -14.60 -13.54
N LEU A 188 -14.18 -13.89 -14.36
CA LEU A 188 -14.35 -12.44 -14.25
C LEU A 188 -15.04 -12.07 -12.93
N PHE A 189 -16.12 -12.77 -12.60
CA PHE A 189 -16.87 -12.56 -11.35
C PHE A 189 -16.06 -12.98 -10.12
N LEU A 190 -15.23 -14.02 -10.26
CA LEU A 190 -14.24 -14.35 -9.23
C LEU A 190 -13.24 -13.21 -9.06
N GLY A 191 -12.75 -12.61 -10.14
CA GLY A 191 -11.89 -11.42 -10.10
C GLY A 191 -12.55 -10.24 -9.40
N ILE A 192 -13.82 -9.95 -9.70
CA ILE A 192 -14.60 -8.90 -9.03
C ILE A 192 -14.64 -9.15 -7.51
N THR A 193 -14.82 -10.41 -7.10
CA THR A 193 -14.96 -10.79 -5.69
C THR A 193 -13.62 -10.80 -4.96
N PHE A 194 -12.60 -11.47 -5.51
CA PHE A 194 -11.31 -11.68 -4.84
C PHE A 194 -10.44 -10.44 -4.76
N ASN A 195 -10.66 -9.45 -5.62
CA ASN A 195 -9.86 -8.23 -5.59
C ASN A 195 -10.52 -7.10 -4.82
N TRP A 196 -11.66 -7.33 -4.13
CA TRP A 196 -12.35 -6.30 -3.37
C TRP A 196 -11.48 -5.66 -2.28
N GLY A 197 -10.51 -6.42 -1.76
CA GLY A 197 -9.48 -5.91 -0.85
C GLY A 197 -8.71 -4.72 -1.42
N ALA A 198 -8.53 -4.62 -2.75
CA ALA A 198 -7.87 -3.49 -3.40
C ALA A 198 -8.65 -2.17 -3.23
N LEU A 199 -9.99 -2.22 -3.16
CA LEU A 199 -10.84 -1.06 -2.89
C LEU A 199 -10.81 -0.67 -1.41
N MET A 200 -10.77 -1.68 -0.53
CA MET A 200 -10.81 -1.47 0.91
C MET A 200 -9.47 -1.08 1.53
N GLY A 201 -8.34 -1.57 1.02
CA GLY A 201 -7.05 -1.45 1.72
C GLY A 201 -6.58 -0.01 1.93
N PHE A 202 -6.52 0.79 0.86
CA PHE A 202 -6.13 2.20 0.93
C PHE A 202 -7.15 3.02 1.72
N THR A 203 -8.44 2.73 1.54
CA THR A 203 -9.54 3.35 2.29
C THR A 203 -9.41 3.05 3.79
N ALA A 204 -9.03 1.84 4.17
CA ALA A 204 -8.84 1.44 5.56
C ALA A 204 -7.63 2.13 6.21
N ALA A 205 -6.58 2.39 5.44
CA ALA A 205 -5.39 3.08 5.93
C ALA A 205 -5.57 4.61 6.04
N THR A 206 -6.30 5.23 5.12
CA THR A 206 -6.40 6.70 5.01
C THR A 206 -7.73 7.29 5.47
N GLY A 207 -8.79 6.48 5.55
CA GLY A 207 -10.16 6.96 5.75
C GLY A 207 -10.83 7.51 4.50
N ILE A 208 -10.15 7.55 3.34
CA ILE A 208 -10.64 8.20 2.13
C ILE A 208 -10.76 7.19 0.98
N VAL A 209 -11.85 7.28 0.24
CA VAL A 209 -12.01 6.55 -1.03
C VAL A 209 -11.31 7.38 -2.12
N PHE A 210 -10.20 6.89 -2.67
CA PHE A 210 -9.43 7.57 -3.72
C PHE A 210 -9.53 6.83 -5.07
N PRO A 211 -10.55 7.14 -5.91
CA PRO A 211 -10.86 6.38 -7.13
C PRO A 211 -9.69 6.24 -8.09
N SER A 212 -8.89 7.30 -8.24
CA SER A 212 -7.75 7.35 -9.16
C SER A 212 -6.67 6.31 -8.85
N LEU A 213 -6.55 5.86 -7.60
CA LEU A 213 -5.65 4.76 -7.23
C LEU A 213 -6.38 3.43 -7.16
N ILE A 214 -7.50 3.39 -6.41
CA ILE A 214 -8.15 2.12 -6.06
C ILE A 214 -8.81 1.45 -7.25
N LEU A 215 -9.34 2.20 -8.22
CA LEU A 215 -9.99 1.62 -9.40
C LEU A 215 -8.97 0.98 -10.35
N PRO A 216 -7.87 1.65 -10.75
CA PRO A 216 -6.82 0.97 -11.51
C PRO A 216 -6.26 -0.25 -10.77
N LEU A 217 -6.01 -0.16 -9.46
CA LEU A 217 -5.52 -1.30 -8.70
C LEU A 217 -6.52 -2.47 -8.67
N TYR A 218 -7.81 -2.17 -8.57
CA TYR A 218 -8.88 -3.17 -8.61
C TYR A 218 -8.98 -3.84 -9.98
N PHE A 219 -8.95 -3.08 -11.08
CA PHE A 219 -8.95 -3.62 -12.44
C PHE A 219 -7.68 -4.42 -12.74
N ALA A 220 -6.52 -4.01 -12.21
CA ALA A 220 -5.29 -4.79 -12.28
C ALA A 220 -5.47 -6.16 -11.60
N GLY A 221 -6.07 -6.20 -10.41
CA GLY A 221 -6.39 -7.43 -9.70
C GLY A 221 -7.37 -8.34 -10.46
N ILE A 222 -8.41 -7.76 -11.08
CA ILE A 222 -9.36 -8.50 -11.92
C ILE A 222 -8.64 -9.14 -13.11
N ALA A 223 -7.81 -8.36 -13.83
CA ALA A 223 -7.02 -8.86 -14.96
C ALA A 223 -6.04 -9.96 -14.51
N TRP A 224 -5.42 -9.79 -13.35
CA TRP A 224 -4.56 -10.82 -12.76
C TRP A 224 -5.33 -12.11 -12.44
N THR A 225 -6.55 -12.00 -11.93
CA THR A 225 -7.41 -13.16 -11.64
C THR A 225 -7.85 -13.88 -12.91
N LEU A 226 -8.19 -13.13 -13.96
CA LEU A 226 -8.44 -13.70 -15.28
C LEU A 226 -7.22 -14.44 -15.82
N HIS A 227 -6.01 -13.94 -15.59
CA HIS A 227 -4.77 -14.61 -15.98
C HIS A 227 -4.57 -15.94 -15.25
N TYR A 228 -4.50 -15.93 -13.92
CA TYR A 228 -4.16 -17.15 -13.18
C TYR A 228 -5.31 -18.17 -13.12
N ASP A 229 -6.56 -17.70 -13.01
CA ASP A 229 -7.71 -18.61 -12.80
C ASP A 229 -8.19 -19.21 -14.13
N THR A 230 -7.92 -18.57 -15.27
CA THR A 230 -8.10 -19.21 -16.59
C THR A 230 -7.10 -20.34 -16.79
N ILE A 231 -5.84 -20.18 -16.34
CA ILE A 231 -4.86 -21.28 -16.35
C ILE A 231 -5.34 -22.42 -15.44
N TYR A 232 -5.84 -22.10 -14.26
CA TYR A 232 -6.39 -23.10 -13.34
C TYR A 232 -7.61 -23.81 -13.91
N ALA A 233 -8.49 -23.13 -14.63
CA ALA A 233 -9.68 -23.72 -15.26
C ALA A 233 -9.34 -24.81 -16.31
N HIS A 234 -8.16 -24.75 -16.94
CA HIS A 234 -7.71 -25.84 -17.83
C HIS A 234 -7.41 -27.14 -17.10
N GLN A 235 -7.26 -27.12 -15.78
CA GLN A 235 -7.07 -28.31 -14.95
C GLN A 235 -8.31 -29.22 -14.94
N ASP A 236 -9.51 -28.62 -14.93
CA ASP A 236 -10.78 -29.34 -14.72
C ASP A 236 -11.64 -29.38 -16.00
N LYS A 237 -11.07 -29.00 -17.17
CA LYS A 237 -11.81 -28.85 -18.44
C LYS A 237 -12.56 -30.10 -18.92
N THR A 238 -12.03 -31.29 -18.64
CA THR A 238 -12.67 -32.57 -19.00
C THR A 238 -13.88 -32.85 -18.12
N ASP A 239 -13.76 -32.58 -16.83
CA ASP A 239 -14.81 -32.81 -15.84
C ASP A 239 -15.92 -31.76 -16.01
N ASP A 240 -15.56 -30.51 -16.29
CA ASP A 240 -16.50 -29.43 -16.60
C ASP A 240 -17.36 -29.75 -17.84
N LEU A 241 -16.77 -30.34 -18.88
CA LEU A 241 -17.48 -30.78 -20.08
C LEU A 241 -18.48 -31.91 -19.77
N ILE A 242 -18.11 -32.86 -18.92
CA ILE A 242 -18.96 -33.99 -18.52
C ILE A 242 -20.15 -33.51 -17.67
N VAL A 243 -19.92 -32.54 -16.78
CA VAL A 243 -20.93 -32.01 -15.85
C VAL A 243 -21.77 -30.88 -16.49
N GLY A 244 -21.34 -30.34 -17.64
CA GLY A 244 -22.03 -29.26 -18.34
C GLY A 244 -21.80 -27.87 -17.73
N ILE A 245 -20.68 -27.68 -17.04
CA ILE A 245 -20.30 -26.40 -16.40
C ILE A 245 -19.56 -25.52 -17.42
N LYS A 246 -19.89 -24.22 -17.44
CA LYS A 246 -19.26 -23.25 -18.35
C LYS A 246 -18.02 -22.63 -17.69
N SER A 247 -16.94 -22.46 -18.46
CA SER A 247 -15.69 -21.82 -18.00
C SER A 247 -14.95 -21.11 -19.13
N THR A 248 -14.06 -20.17 -18.80
CA THR A 248 -13.25 -19.46 -19.83
C THR A 248 -12.35 -20.41 -20.60
N ALA A 249 -11.86 -21.48 -19.97
CA ALA A 249 -11.06 -22.52 -20.65
C ALA A 249 -11.83 -23.16 -21.82
N LEU A 250 -13.12 -23.43 -21.63
CA LEU A 250 -13.99 -24.01 -22.67
C LEU A 250 -14.38 -23.01 -23.76
N LEU A 251 -14.46 -21.72 -23.42
CA LEU A 251 -14.76 -20.65 -24.37
C LEU A 251 -13.55 -20.36 -25.28
N LEU A 252 -12.38 -20.16 -24.67
CA LEU A 252 -11.18 -19.68 -25.35
C LEU A 252 -10.42 -20.79 -26.09
N LYS A 253 -10.56 -22.06 -25.67
CA LYS A 253 -9.99 -23.24 -26.34
C LYS A 253 -8.51 -23.03 -26.73
N LYS A 254 -8.21 -23.01 -28.03
CA LYS A 254 -6.86 -22.87 -28.60
C LYS A 254 -6.28 -21.46 -28.41
N ASP A 255 -7.13 -20.44 -28.35
CA ASP A 255 -6.72 -19.03 -28.24
C ASP A 255 -6.41 -18.60 -26.81
N THR A 256 -6.46 -19.52 -25.83
CA THR A 256 -6.22 -19.22 -24.41
C THR A 256 -4.93 -18.43 -24.20
N LYS A 257 -3.80 -18.83 -24.81
CA LYS A 257 -2.51 -18.13 -24.61
C LYS A 257 -2.54 -16.69 -25.11
N LEU A 258 -3.29 -16.39 -26.18
CA LEU A 258 -3.45 -15.02 -26.68
C LEU A 258 -4.19 -14.14 -25.66
N TRP A 259 -5.27 -14.64 -25.09
CA TRP A 259 -6.04 -13.94 -24.07
C TRP A 259 -5.26 -13.76 -22.75
N LEU A 260 -4.47 -14.75 -22.34
CA LEU A 260 -3.59 -14.61 -21.17
C LEU A 260 -2.57 -13.47 -21.35
N ARG A 261 -2.04 -13.29 -22.57
CA ARG A 261 -1.18 -12.12 -22.89
C ARG A 261 -1.96 -10.81 -22.78
N ALA A 262 -3.19 -10.76 -23.29
CA ALA A 262 -4.05 -9.58 -23.18
C ALA A 262 -4.37 -9.22 -21.71
N PHE A 263 -4.70 -10.21 -20.87
CA PHE A 263 -4.93 -9.98 -19.44
C PHE A 263 -3.66 -9.53 -18.71
N SER A 264 -2.50 -10.10 -19.04
CA SER A 264 -1.21 -9.66 -18.49
C SER A 264 -0.88 -8.21 -18.87
N ILE A 265 -1.10 -7.82 -20.13
CA ILE A 265 -0.92 -6.43 -20.59
C ILE A 265 -1.87 -5.49 -19.85
N GLY A 266 -3.15 -5.87 -19.75
CA GLY A 266 -4.16 -5.10 -19.01
C GLY A 266 -3.77 -4.91 -17.54
N MET A 267 -3.33 -5.97 -16.87
CA MET A 267 -2.84 -5.92 -15.49
C MET A 267 -1.70 -4.92 -15.32
N ILE A 268 -0.64 -5.01 -16.15
CA ILE A 268 0.51 -4.12 -16.06
C ILE A 268 0.13 -2.66 -16.37
N SER A 269 -0.71 -2.42 -17.38
CA SER A 269 -1.18 -1.07 -17.74
C SER A 269 -1.92 -0.38 -16.57
N HIS A 270 -2.79 -1.11 -15.88
CA HIS A 270 -3.50 -0.57 -14.73
C HIS A 270 -2.58 -0.37 -13.50
N LEU A 271 -1.57 -1.23 -13.29
CA LEU A 271 -0.56 -1.02 -12.25
C LEU A 271 0.33 0.20 -12.53
N ILE A 272 0.69 0.44 -13.80
CA ILE A 272 1.42 1.65 -14.20
C ILE A 272 0.56 2.89 -13.92
N THR A 273 -0.72 2.85 -14.31
CA THR A 273 -1.68 3.94 -14.07
C THR A 273 -1.84 4.22 -12.57
N ALA A 274 -2.01 3.18 -11.75
CA ALA A 274 -2.07 3.31 -10.29
C ALA A 274 -0.81 3.98 -9.73
N GLY A 275 0.37 3.60 -10.22
CA GLY A 275 1.64 4.17 -9.78
C GLY A 275 1.84 5.62 -10.21
N LEU A 276 1.45 5.98 -11.44
CA LEU A 276 1.52 7.35 -11.94
C LEU A 276 0.61 8.29 -11.15
N ASN A 277 -0.59 7.84 -10.79
CA ASN A 277 -1.57 8.65 -10.05
C ASN A 277 -1.18 8.95 -8.59
N VAL A 278 -0.11 8.34 -8.08
CA VAL A 278 0.43 8.57 -6.73
C VAL A 278 1.94 8.88 -6.76
N ASP A 279 2.45 9.29 -7.91
CA ASP A 279 3.86 9.68 -8.12
C ASP A 279 4.86 8.63 -7.60
N GLN A 280 4.67 7.36 -7.99
CA GLN A 280 5.63 6.29 -7.64
C GLN A 280 7.00 6.50 -8.25
N THR A 281 8.02 5.94 -7.61
CA THR A 281 9.43 6.09 -8.01
C THR A 281 9.88 5.00 -8.98
N TRP A 282 11.05 5.19 -9.62
CA TRP A 282 11.59 4.25 -10.59
C TRP A 282 11.75 2.79 -10.11
N PRO A 283 12.05 2.45 -8.84
CA PRO A 283 12.14 1.06 -8.39
C PRO A 283 10.82 0.29 -8.50
N TYR A 284 9.69 0.97 -8.31
CA TYR A 284 8.36 0.38 -8.52
C TYR A 284 8.20 -0.09 -9.96
N TYR A 285 8.53 0.78 -10.93
CA TYR A 285 8.42 0.47 -12.36
C TYR A 285 9.40 -0.63 -12.82
N LEU A 286 10.61 -0.70 -12.25
CA LEU A 286 11.50 -1.85 -12.48
C LEU A 286 10.92 -3.16 -11.93
N GLY A 287 10.27 -3.10 -10.77
CA GLY A 287 9.52 -4.23 -10.23
C GLY A 287 8.41 -4.69 -11.19
N LEU A 288 7.68 -3.76 -11.81
CA LEU A 288 6.67 -4.10 -12.82
C LEU A 288 7.26 -4.76 -14.08
N ILE A 289 8.48 -4.39 -14.50
CA ILE A 289 9.18 -5.08 -15.59
C ILE A 289 9.49 -6.53 -15.19
N ALA A 290 9.97 -6.76 -13.96
CA ALA A 290 10.22 -8.11 -13.47
C ALA A 290 8.93 -8.94 -13.37
N VAL A 291 7.81 -8.34 -12.93
CA VAL A 291 6.49 -8.97 -12.91
C VAL A 291 6.01 -9.33 -14.32
N SER A 292 6.16 -8.41 -15.28
CA SER A 292 5.83 -8.65 -16.69
C SER A 292 6.61 -9.83 -17.27
N TYR A 293 7.92 -9.89 -17.01
CA TYR A 293 8.76 -11.02 -17.42
C TYR A 293 8.31 -12.34 -16.76
N HIS A 294 7.97 -12.32 -15.48
CA HIS A 294 7.47 -13.51 -14.77
C HIS A 294 6.14 -14.01 -15.36
N LEU A 295 5.20 -13.12 -15.66
CA LEU A 295 3.93 -13.47 -16.31
C LEU A 295 4.15 -14.03 -17.73
N HIS A 296 5.06 -13.43 -18.50
CA HIS A 296 5.43 -13.95 -19.82
C HIS A 296 6.00 -15.37 -19.73
N GLN A 297 6.90 -15.63 -18.78
CA GLN A 297 7.45 -16.96 -18.52
C GLN A 297 6.37 -17.98 -18.15
N GLN A 298 5.36 -17.60 -17.37
CA GLN A 298 4.22 -18.47 -17.05
C GLN A 298 3.45 -18.87 -18.32
N ILE A 299 3.17 -17.92 -19.23
CA ILE A 299 2.41 -18.16 -20.46
C ILE A 299 3.17 -19.08 -21.44
N GLU A 300 4.48 -18.89 -21.56
CA GLU A 300 5.30 -19.71 -22.46
C GLU A 300 5.45 -21.15 -21.94
N LYS A 301 5.77 -21.30 -20.65
CA LYS A 301 6.07 -22.62 -20.04
C LYS A 301 4.84 -23.47 -19.73
N VAL A 302 3.66 -22.87 -19.57
CA VAL A 302 2.47 -23.64 -19.18
C VAL A 302 2.00 -24.56 -20.31
N ASN A 303 1.80 -25.83 -19.97
CA ASN A 303 1.14 -26.81 -20.82
C ASN A 303 -0.32 -26.97 -20.38
N LEU A 304 -1.23 -26.35 -21.13
CA LEU A 304 -2.68 -26.32 -20.86
C LEU A 304 -3.37 -27.69 -21.00
N ASN A 305 -2.67 -28.72 -21.46
CA ASN A 305 -3.18 -30.09 -21.53
C ASN A 305 -2.74 -30.94 -20.33
N LYS A 306 -1.81 -30.45 -19.50
CA LYS A 306 -1.32 -31.17 -18.31
C LYS A 306 -1.79 -30.47 -17.04
N SER A 307 -2.63 -31.16 -16.26
CA SER A 307 -3.20 -30.67 -14.99
C SER A 307 -2.14 -30.22 -13.98
N GLU A 308 -1.05 -30.98 -13.86
CA GLU A 308 0.08 -30.66 -12.97
C GLU A 308 0.79 -29.35 -13.37
N SER A 309 0.96 -29.11 -14.67
CA SER A 309 1.57 -27.88 -15.18
C SER A 309 0.70 -26.67 -14.90
N CYS A 310 -0.62 -26.81 -15.06
CA CYS A 310 -1.60 -25.77 -14.74
C CYS A 310 -1.58 -25.45 -13.23
N TRP A 311 -1.54 -26.47 -12.37
CA TRP A 311 -1.46 -26.30 -10.92
C TRP A 311 -0.19 -25.57 -10.48
N ASN A 312 0.98 -25.97 -10.97
CA ASN A 312 2.25 -25.34 -10.61
C ASN A 312 2.31 -23.88 -11.06
N THR A 313 1.77 -23.59 -12.25
CA THR A 313 1.70 -22.22 -12.78
C THR A 313 0.73 -21.37 -11.97
N PHE A 314 -0.45 -21.90 -11.63
CA PHE A 314 -1.40 -21.24 -10.73
C PHE A 314 -0.77 -20.94 -9.37
N ALA A 315 -0.13 -21.91 -8.74
CA ALA A 315 0.53 -21.75 -7.44
C ALA A 315 1.67 -20.72 -7.46
N SER A 316 2.36 -20.57 -8.59
CA SER A 316 3.42 -19.57 -8.75
C SER A 316 2.92 -18.13 -8.67
N ASN A 317 1.62 -17.87 -8.83
CA ASN A 317 1.07 -16.51 -8.74
C ASN A 317 1.20 -15.88 -7.34
N ARG A 318 1.38 -16.68 -6.28
CA ARG A 318 1.81 -16.13 -4.97
C ARG A 318 3.07 -15.27 -5.12
N ILE A 319 4.03 -15.72 -5.94
CA ILE A 319 5.28 -15.00 -6.19
C ILE A 319 4.99 -13.72 -6.95
N THR A 320 4.15 -13.75 -8.00
CA THR A 320 3.72 -12.55 -8.73
C THR A 320 3.22 -11.46 -7.78
N GLY A 321 2.30 -11.81 -6.87
CA GLY A 321 1.74 -10.81 -5.99
C GLY A 321 2.67 -10.35 -4.86
N LEU A 322 3.59 -11.21 -4.41
CA LEU A 322 4.66 -10.79 -3.50
C LEU A 322 5.68 -9.88 -4.19
N MET A 323 5.98 -10.09 -5.48
CA MET A 323 6.86 -9.21 -6.26
C MET A 323 6.25 -7.80 -6.38
N ILE A 324 4.93 -7.70 -6.63
CA ILE A 324 4.22 -6.41 -6.68
C ILE A 324 4.24 -5.72 -5.31
N LEU A 325 3.97 -6.47 -4.24
CA LEU A 325 4.03 -5.91 -2.88
C LEU A 325 5.44 -5.41 -2.56
N ALA A 326 6.46 -6.20 -2.88
CA ALA A 326 7.86 -5.82 -2.70
C ALA A 326 8.22 -4.58 -3.51
N SER A 327 7.77 -4.45 -4.76
CA SER A 327 8.07 -3.28 -5.60
C SER A 327 7.42 -2.00 -5.07
N ILE A 328 6.22 -2.08 -4.47
CA ILE A 328 5.58 -0.95 -3.77
C ILE A 328 6.37 -0.58 -2.52
N LEU A 329 6.79 -1.58 -1.73
CA LEU A 329 7.53 -1.36 -0.48
C LEU A 329 8.96 -0.86 -0.71
N MET A 330 9.63 -1.20 -1.82
CA MET A 330 10.97 -0.68 -2.12
C MET A 330 11.02 0.85 -2.30
N ASN A 331 9.86 1.51 -2.39
CA ASN A 331 9.72 2.96 -2.30
C ASN A 331 10.12 3.54 -0.92
N LEU A 332 10.34 2.69 0.10
CA LEU A 332 10.90 3.07 1.42
C LEU A 332 12.31 3.68 1.37
N LEU A 333 13.04 3.57 0.24
CA LEU A 333 14.31 4.30 0.04
C LEU A 333 14.13 5.82 -0.13
N LYS A 334 12.88 6.32 -0.16
CA LYS A 334 12.54 7.75 -0.15
C LYS A 334 13.12 8.50 1.07
N SER A 335 13.46 7.81 2.16
CA SER A 335 14.13 8.43 3.32
C SER A 335 15.67 8.41 3.28
N ILE A 336 16.29 7.71 2.32
CA ILE A 336 17.76 7.56 2.23
C ILE A 336 18.33 8.26 0.98
N VAL A 337 17.49 8.53 -0.02
CA VAL A 337 17.94 9.03 -1.32
C VAL A 337 17.06 10.23 -1.71
N GLN A 338 17.32 11.40 -1.12
CA GLN A 338 17.20 12.65 -1.86
C GLN A 338 18.57 13.02 -2.43
N PRO A 339 18.85 12.72 -3.71
CA PRO A 339 19.64 13.61 -4.54
C PRO A 339 18.65 14.59 -5.18
N SER A 340 18.94 15.87 -5.00
CA SER A 340 18.71 16.95 -5.96
C SER A 340 17.76 16.63 -7.11
N ARG A 341 16.65 17.38 -7.21
CA ARG A 341 15.89 17.55 -8.46
C ARG A 341 16.88 17.74 -9.61
N ILE A 342 17.11 16.70 -10.41
CA ILE A 342 17.57 16.89 -11.78
C ILE A 342 16.29 17.17 -12.55
N ASN A 343 16.02 18.45 -12.78
CA ASN A 343 15.07 18.88 -13.81
C ASN A 343 15.58 18.37 -15.15
N LEU A 344 15.13 17.20 -15.58
CA LEU A 344 15.35 16.71 -16.94
C LEU A 344 14.19 17.09 -17.89
N PHE A 345 13.23 17.89 -17.43
CA PHE A 345 12.21 18.51 -18.26
C PHE A 345 11.97 19.97 -17.88
N SER A 346 12.99 20.80 -18.11
CA SER A 346 12.82 22.23 -18.37
C SER A 346 13.45 22.53 -19.73
N ILE A 347 12.75 22.17 -20.80
CA ILE A 347 13.04 22.75 -22.12
C ILE A 347 12.18 24.01 -22.25
N PRO A 348 12.77 25.18 -22.52
CA PRO A 348 12.02 26.43 -22.69
C PRO A 348 11.08 26.32 -23.89
N GLN A 349 9.82 26.71 -23.71
CA GLN A 349 8.93 27.03 -24.83
C GLN A 349 9.45 28.28 -25.55
N ARG A 350 10.34 28.10 -26.54
CA ARG A 350 10.63 29.06 -27.61
C ARG A 350 11.48 28.37 -28.68
N THR A 351 10.79 27.75 -29.65
CA THR A 351 11.06 27.76 -31.10
C THR A 351 10.18 26.68 -31.73
N LEU A 352 8.90 27.02 -31.93
CA LEU A 352 8.11 26.47 -33.04
C LEU A 352 8.64 27.16 -34.29
N PHE A 353 9.49 26.48 -35.04
CA PHE A 353 9.76 26.57 -36.49
C PHE A 353 11.14 25.91 -36.74
N ASP A 354 11.19 25.07 -37.78
CA ASP A 354 12.35 24.32 -38.30
C ASP A 354 12.71 23.00 -37.62
N ILE A 355 12.03 21.93 -38.02
CA ILE A 355 12.52 20.88 -38.95
C ILE A 355 11.31 19.97 -39.26
N GLN A 356 10.42 20.48 -40.11
CA GLN A 356 9.80 19.65 -41.14
C GLN A 356 10.81 19.68 -42.30
N ASN A 357 11.35 18.52 -42.68
CA ASN A 357 11.93 18.17 -44.00
C ASN A 357 13.10 17.18 -43.88
N VAL A 358 12.81 15.90 -43.61
CA VAL A 358 13.56 14.78 -44.22
C VAL A 358 12.58 13.64 -44.53
N TRP A 359 11.56 13.94 -45.34
CA TRP A 359 10.81 12.93 -46.10
C TRP A 359 10.48 13.53 -47.46
N GLY A 360 11.43 13.40 -48.37
CA GLY A 360 11.29 13.76 -49.78
C GLY A 360 11.81 12.63 -50.65
N ARG A 361 10.87 11.94 -51.32
CA ARG A 361 10.89 11.41 -52.69
C ARG A 361 12.08 10.51 -53.09
N THR A 362 11.86 9.31 -53.63
CA THR A 362 11.22 9.10 -54.95
C THR A 362 10.64 7.67 -55.12
N SER A 363 9.34 7.59 -55.47
CA SER A 363 8.74 6.98 -56.69
C SER A 363 9.53 5.87 -57.43
N VAL A 364 9.02 4.75 -57.96
CA VAL A 364 7.77 4.38 -58.67
C VAL A 364 7.73 2.83 -58.79
N ASP A 365 6.59 2.24 -58.45
CA ASP A 365 5.80 1.17 -59.12
C ASP A 365 6.32 -0.25 -59.49
N THR A 366 5.33 -1.15 -59.37
CA THR A 366 5.09 -2.47 -60.01
C THR A 366 5.77 -3.77 -59.57
N GLN A 367 4.89 -4.67 -59.09
CA GLN A 367 4.75 -6.11 -59.39
C GLN A 367 5.66 -7.18 -58.73
N LYS A 368 4.97 -8.05 -57.96
CA LYS A 368 5.13 -9.50 -57.61
C LYS A 368 5.96 -10.37 -58.61
N PRO A 369 6.30 -11.66 -58.31
CA PRO A 369 6.11 -12.48 -57.07
C PRO A 369 7.27 -13.49 -56.72
N ILE A 370 7.10 -14.23 -55.60
CA ILE A 370 7.46 -15.65 -55.30
C ILE A 370 8.91 -16.14 -55.60
N ASP A 371 9.68 -16.62 -54.61
CA ASP A 371 9.80 -18.06 -54.25
C ASP A 371 10.82 -18.39 -53.13
N SER A 372 10.67 -19.61 -52.63
CA SER A 372 11.34 -20.48 -51.65
C SER A 372 12.87 -20.43 -51.36
N SER A 373 13.18 -20.58 -50.05
CA SER A 373 14.12 -21.51 -49.35
C SER A 373 15.27 -22.24 -50.09
N PRO A 374 16.43 -22.46 -49.42
CA PRO A 374 16.95 -23.85 -49.24
C PRO A 374 17.59 -24.12 -47.84
N LEU A 375 17.28 -25.24 -47.17
CA LEU A 375 17.92 -26.58 -47.11
C LEU A 375 19.10 -26.76 -46.13
N ALA A 376 18.98 -27.81 -45.28
CA ALA A 376 20.10 -28.66 -44.87
C ALA A 376 19.60 -30.08 -44.51
N GLU A 377 20.36 -31.08 -44.98
CA GLU A 377 20.14 -32.54 -45.10
C GLU A 377 20.14 -33.30 -43.74
N ILE A 378 19.81 -34.61 -43.62
CA ILE A 378 20.60 -35.86 -43.88
C ILE A 378 19.66 -37.13 -43.75
N PRO A 379 20.08 -38.41 -43.94
CA PRO A 379 20.32 -39.24 -45.15
C PRO A 379 19.30 -40.41 -45.39
N ARG A 380 19.52 -41.11 -46.51
CA ARG A 380 18.82 -42.28 -47.10
C ARG A 380 18.87 -43.59 -46.29
N GLN A 381 17.82 -44.40 -46.42
CA GLN A 381 17.86 -45.87 -46.43
C GLN A 381 16.90 -46.43 -47.50
N ASP A 382 17.30 -47.56 -48.05
CA ASP A 382 16.92 -48.08 -49.37
C ASP A 382 15.52 -48.72 -49.50
N GLU A 383 15.06 -48.57 -50.74
CA GLU A 383 13.90 -49.03 -51.50
C GLU A 383 13.14 -50.31 -51.11
N SER A 384 11.81 -50.21 -51.26
CA SER A 384 11.01 -51.27 -51.90
C SER A 384 10.14 -50.65 -53.00
N ILE A 385 9.99 -51.40 -54.10
CA ILE A 385 9.38 -50.98 -55.37
C ILE A 385 7.87 -50.75 -55.17
N GLY A 386 7.52 -49.57 -54.65
CA GLY A 386 6.18 -48.96 -54.66
C GLY A 386 6.23 -47.47 -55.00
N ALA A 387 7.43 -46.92 -55.22
CA ALA A 387 7.70 -45.49 -55.21
C ALA A 387 7.61 -44.79 -56.58
N LEU A 388 7.32 -45.49 -57.68
CA LEU A 388 7.32 -44.88 -59.02
C LEU A 388 5.98 -44.33 -59.51
N SER A 389 4.84 -44.62 -58.85
CA SER A 389 3.53 -44.05 -59.24
C SER A 389 3.03 -42.93 -58.32
N GLY A 390 3.71 -42.66 -57.20
CA GLY A 390 3.31 -41.66 -56.20
C GLY A 390 2.04 -42.01 -55.42
N VAL A 391 1.31 -43.06 -55.80
CA VAL A 391 0.05 -43.46 -55.15
C VAL A 391 0.38 -44.07 -53.78
N PRO A 392 -0.17 -43.55 -52.66
CA PRO A 392 0.04 -44.12 -51.33
C PRO A 392 -0.41 -45.58 -51.28
N SER A 393 0.30 -46.43 -50.53
CA SER A 393 -0.04 -47.85 -50.35
C SER A 393 -1.47 -48.07 -49.84
N ASP A 394 -2.05 -47.06 -49.20
CA ASP A 394 -3.41 -47.05 -48.66
C ASP A 394 -4.49 -47.07 -49.74
N MET A 395 -4.18 -46.57 -50.94
CA MET A 395 -5.12 -46.52 -52.06
C MET A 395 -5.33 -47.90 -52.70
N PHE A 396 -4.34 -48.79 -52.58
CA PHE A 396 -4.41 -50.18 -53.06
C PHE A 396 -5.22 -51.12 -52.13
N LYS A 397 -5.68 -50.63 -50.96
CA LYS A 397 -6.54 -51.42 -50.07
C LYS A 397 -7.92 -51.63 -50.73
N GLU A 398 -8.36 -52.89 -50.78
CA GLU A 398 -9.71 -53.27 -51.23
C GLU A 398 -10.79 -52.50 -50.46
N ARG A 399 -11.83 -52.03 -51.16
CA ARG A 399 -12.93 -51.28 -50.52
C ARG A 399 -13.73 -52.18 -49.59
N ARG A 400 -14.14 -51.60 -48.46
CA ARG A 400 -15.12 -52.20 -47.55
C ARG A 400 -16.44 -51.44 -47.61
N CYS A 401 -17.53 -52.17 -47.46
CA CYS A 401 -18.88 -51.64 -47.35
C CYS A 401 -19.38 -51.80 -45.93
N ARG A 402 -20.06 -50.78 -45.40
CA ARG A 402 -20.81 -50.87 -44.16
C ARG A 402 -22.29 -51.04 -44.47
N ILE A 403 -22.90 -52.08 -43.92
CA ILE A 403 -24.34 -52.33 -43.99
C ILE A 403 -24.95 -51.98 -42.63
N PHE A 404 -25.82 -50.98 -42.57
CA PHE A 404 -26.41 -50.52 -41.31
C PHE A 404 -27.86 -50.03 -41.44
N VAL A 405 -28.57 -49.98 -40.32
CA VAL A 405 -29.86 -49.29 -40.19
C VAL A 405 -29.63 -48.00 -39.40
N SER A 406 -30.03 -46.86 -39.96
CA SER A 406 -29.89 -45.57 -39.28
C SER A 406 -30.72 -45.51 -38.01
N ALA A 407 -30.10 -45.12 -36.89
CA ALA A 407 -30.79 -44.88 -35.62
C ALA A 407 -31.78 -43.70 -35.75
N ARG A 408 -32.87 -43.74 -34.99
CA ARG A 408 -33.92 -42.71 -35.03
C ARG A 408 -33.34 -41.36 -34.57
N ASN A 409 -33.19 -40.41 -35.49
CA ASN A 409 -32.78 -39.05 -35.15
C ASN A 409 -33.92 -38.26 -34.50
N ALA A 410 -33.60 -37.48 -33.47
CA ALA A 410 -34.59 -36.74 -32.66
C ALA A 410 -35.37 -35.64 -33.44
N MET A 411 -34.92 -35.29 -34.65
CA MET A 411 -35.51 -34.24 -35.49
C MET A 411 -36.30 -34.75 -36.71
N GLN A 412 -36.43 -36.06 -36.93
CA GLN A 412 -37.18 -36.61 -38.07
C GLN A 412 -38.67 -36.79 -37.73
N SER A 413 -39.56 -36.27 -38.60
CA SER A 413 -41.01 -36.38 -38.47
C SER A 413 -41.50 -37.82 -38.63
N GLY A 414 -42.61 -38.14 -37.95
CA GLY A 414 -43.11 -39.50 -37.69
C GLY A 414 -43.73 -40.27 -38.87
N THR A 415 -43.52 -39.84 -40.11
CA THR A 415 -44.05 -40.53 -41.30
C THR A 415 -42.90 -41.10 -42.12
N ASN A 416 -42.37 -42.23 -41.65
CA ASN A 416 -41.83 -43.35 -42.44
C ASN A 416 -41.21 -44.37 -41.46
N ASN A 417 -42.04 -45.26 -40.93
CA ASN A 417 -41.61 -46.36 -40.08
C ASN A 417 -41.03 -47.53 -40.91
N THR A 418 -40.30 -47.21 -41.99
CA THR A 418 -39.60 -48.18 -42.83
C THR A 418 -38.16 -48.30 -42.36
N LYS A 419 -37.83 -49.42 -41.71
CA LYS A 419 -36.45 -49.80 -41.37
C LYS A 419 -35.71 -50.18 -42.66
N LYS A 420 -35.31 -49.20 -43.47
CA LYS A 420 -34.50 -49.45 -44.66
C LYS A 420 -33.05 -49.70 -44.25
N TRP A 421 -32.46 -50.74 -44.81
CA TRP A 421 -31.03 -51.04 -44.68
C TRP A 421 -30.25 -50.18 -45.67
N LYS A 422 -29.11 -49.65 -45.23
CA LYS A 422 -28.27 -48.77 -46.04
C LYS A 422 -26.91 -49.40 -46.23
N VAL A 423 -26.42 -49.39 -47.47
CA VAL A 423 -25.05 -49.76 -47.81
C VAL A 423 -24.29 -48.49 -48.13
N GLU A 424 -23.23 -48.25 -47.37
CA GLU A 424 -22.32 -47.11 -47.53
C GLU A 424 -20.90 -47.66 -47.77
N TRP A 425 -20.20 -47.07 -48.75
CA TRP A 425 -18.81 -47.42 -49.03
C TRP A 425 -17.88 -46.50 -48.22
N ASP A 426 -16.75 -47.03 -47.75
CA ASP A 426 -15.72 -46.22 -47.11
C ASP A 426 -15.31 -45.05 -48.03
N THR A 427 -15.40 -43.83 -47.52
CA THR A 427 -14.88 -42.63 -48.17
C THR A 427 -13.36 -42.71 -48.24
N LYS A 428 -12.82 -42.80 -49.46
CA LYS A 428 -11.39 -42.59 -49.70
C LYS A 428 -11.16 -41.11 -49.91
N GLU A 429 -10.24 -40.53 -49.15
CA GLU A 429 -9.82 -39.14 -49.36
C GLU A 429 -9.23 -38.98 -50.76
N ARG A 430 -9.50 -37.83 -51.37
CA ARG A 430 -8.96 -37.50 -52.69
C ARG A 430 -7.45 -37.33 -52.56
N TRP A 431 -6.69 -38.23 -53.18
CA TRP A 431 -5.25 -38.07 -53.28
C TRP A 431 -4.92 -37.17 -54.47
N GLU A 432 -4.18 -36.09 -54.22
CA GLU A 432 -3.67 -35.21 -55.27
C GLU A 432 -2.23 -35.61 -55.60
N ASN A 433 -1.96 -35.87 -56.89
CA ASN A 433 -0.60 -36.11 -57.36
C ASN A 433 0.18 -34.78 -57.33
N PRO A 434 1.22 -34.66 -56.48
CA PRO A 434 1.93 -33.40 -56.28
C PRO A 434 2.72 -32.92 -57.50
N LEU A 435 2.88 -33.74 -58.55
CA LEU A 435 3.66 -33.39 -59.75
C LEU A 435 2.85 -32.75 -60.89
N MET A 436 1.54 -32.96 -60.99
CA MET A 436 0.78 -32.65 -62.22
C MET A 436 -0.37 -31.64 -62.06
N GLY A 437 -0.63 -31.13 -60.86
CA GLY A 437 -1.45 -29.92 -60.64
C GLY A 437 -2.92 -29.94 -61.10
N TRP A 438 -3.43 -31.07 -61.61
CA TRP A 438 -4.85 -31.29 -61.90
C TRP A 438 -5.30 -32.66 -61.44
N THR A 439 -6.56 -32.75 -61.03
CA THR A 439 -7.21 -33.97 -60.56
C THR A 439 -7.75 -34.81 -61.71
N SER A 440 -7.54 -36.12 -61.72
CA SER A 440 -8.32 -37.04 -62.56
C SER A 440 -9.11 -38.06 -61.71
N SER A 441 -10.31 -38.35 -62.21
CA SER A 441 -11.39 -39.21 -61.71
C SER A 441 -11.82 -39.00 -60.24
N SER A 442 -12.92 -38.26 -60.08
CA SER A 442 -13.83 -38.40 -58.94
C SER A 442 -14.10 -39.87 -58.70
N ASP A 443 -13.97 -40.34 -57.46
CA ASP A 443 -14.47 -41.65 -57.08
C ASP A 443 -16.01 -41.62 -57.13
N PRO A 444 -16.67 -42.31 -58.08
CA PRO A 444 -18.11 -42.21 -58.26
C PRO A 444 -18.92 -42.81 -57.10
N HIS A 445 -18.28 -43.58 -56.21
CA HIS A 445 -18.95 -44.25 -55.09
C HIS A 445 -18.75 -43.57 -53.74
N SER A 446 -17.90 -42.53 -53.67
CA SER A 446 -17.70 -41.76 -52.44
C SER A 446 -18.99 -41.00 -52.09
N SER A 447 -19.55 -41.25 -50.90
CA SER A 447 -20.81 -40.67 -50.42
C SER A 447 -22.09 -41.20 -51.07
N VAL A 448 -22.03 -42.28 -51.85
CA VAL A 448 -23.24 -42.95 -52.37
C VAL A 448 -23.81 -43.87 -51.30
N VAL A 449 -25.09 -43.71 -51.00
CA VAL A 449 -25.83 -44.57 -50.06
C VAL A 449 -26.97 -45.25 -50.81
N VAL A 450 -26.94 -46.58 -50.86
CA VAL A 450 -28.02 -47.37 -51.49
C VAL A 450 -28.93 -47.94 -50.41
N GLU A 451 -30.23 -47.78 -50.58
CA GLU A 451 -31.25 -48.24 -49.62
C GLU A 451 -31.90 -49.55 -50.07
N PHE A 452 -32.02 -50.51 -49.15
CA PHE A 452 -32.63 -51.82 -49.34
C PHE A 452 -33.78 -52.04 -48.36
N GLY A 453 -34.74 -52.88 -48.76
CA GLY A 453 -35.90 -53.23 -47.94
C GLY A 453 -35.59 -54.23 -46.82
N SER A 454 -34.66 -55.15 -47.06
CA SER A 454 -34.23 -56.19 -46.11
C SER A 454 -32.71 -56.21 -45.93
N LYS A 455 -32.24 -56.86 -44.86
CA LYS A 455 -30.82 -57.04 -44.57
C LYS A 455 -30.19 -57.99 -45.58
N GLU A 456 -30.94 -59.05 -45.90
CA GLU A 456 -30.55 -60.14 -46.77
C GLU A 456 -30.32 -59.61 -48.20
N ASP A 457 -31.18 -58.72 -48.71
CA ASP A 457 -31.01 -58.10 -50.02
C ASP A 457 -29.74 -57.23 -50.12
N ALA A 458 -29.41 -56.51 -49.03
CA ALA A 458 -28.21 -55.68 -48.97
C ALA A 458 -26.92 -56.53 -48.97
N ILE A 459 -26.95 -57.67 -48.27
CA ILE A 459 -25.83 -58.62 -48.25
C ILE A 459 -25.63 -59.27 -49.62
N ILE A 460 -26.71 -59.76 -50.23
CA ILE A 460 -26.67 -60.37 -51.58
C ILE A 460 -26.13 -59.37 -52.62
N TYR A 461 -26.52 -58.10 -52.52
CA TYR A 461 -25.98 -57.04 -53.38
C TYR A 461 -24.46 -56.85 -53.21
N CYS A 462 -23.96 -56.79 -51.97
CA CYS A 462 -22.52 -56.67 -51.71
C CYS A 462 -21.72 -57.90 -52.18
N GLU A 463 -22.25 -59.11 -51.97
CA GLU A 463 -21.62 -60.36 -52.40
C GLU A 463 -21.54 -60.47 -53.93
N ARG A 464 -22.64 -60.12 -54.63
CA ARG A 464 -22.70 -60.17 -56.10
C ARG A 464 -21.75 -59.16 -56.76
N MET A 465 -21.53 -58.03 -56.12
CA MET A 465 -20.59 -56.99 -56.59
C MET A 465 -19.15 -57.22 -56.12
N GLY A 466 -18.90 -58.26 -55.31
CA GLY A 466 -17.56 -58.64 -54.85
C GLY A 466 -16.96 -57.72 -53.77
N TYR A 467 -17.78 -56.96 -53.02
CA TYR A 467 -17.29 -56.08 -51.96
C TYR A 467 -17.26 -56.79 -50.60
N LYS A 468 -16.17 -56.60 -49.84
CA LYS A 468 -16.09 -57.03 -48.43
C LYS A 468 -17.00 -56.15 -47.58
N TYR A 469 -17.86 -56.73 -46.75
CA TYR A 469 -18.85 -55.98 -45.98
C TYR A 469 -18.77 -56.23 -44.47
N GLU A 470 -19.17 -55.23 -43.67
CA GLU A 470 -19.36 -55.32 -42.22
C GLU A 470 -20.80 -54.92 -41.89
N VAL A 471 -21.51 -55.77 -41.13
CA VAL A 471 -22.90 -55.52 -40.73
C VAL A 471 -22.92 -54.96 -39.31
N THR A 472 -23.50 -53.76 -39.13
CA THR A 472 -23.69 -53.15 -37.81
C THR A 472 -25.18 -53.06 -37.47
N GLU A 473 -25.63 -53.86 -36.50
CA GLU A 473 -26.98 -53.78 -35.96
C GLU A 473 -27.03 -52.73 -34.84
N SER A 474 -27.98 -51.79 -34.91
CA SER A 474 -28.16 -50.80 -33.84
C SER A 474 -28.61 -51.50 -32.56
N THR A 475 -27.79 -51.50 -31.51
CA THR A 475 -28.23 -51.90 -30.18
C THR A 475 -29.31 -50.93 -29.70
N PRO A 476 -30.42 -51.42 -29.11
CA PRO A 476 -31.42 -50.53 -28.55
C PRO A 476 -30.72 -49.66 -27.48
N THR A 477 -30.71 -48.35 -27.71
CA THR A 477 -30.28 -47.42 -26.68
C THR A 477 -31.15 -47.65 -25.45
N PRO A 478 -30.57 -47.74 -24.23
CA PRO A 478 -31.38 -47.84 -23.02
C PRO A 478 -32.41 -46.73 -23.05
N HIS A 479 -33.70 -47.07 -22.96
CA HIS A 479 -34.76 -46.09 -22.82
C HIS A 479 -34.56 -45.37 -21.49
N PHE A 480 -33.80 -44.27 -21.50
CA PHE A 480 -33.91 -43.29 -20.44
C PHE A 480 -35.31 -42.72 -20.56
N LYS A 481 -36.15 -43.05 -19.58
CA LYS A 481 -37.45 -42.39 -19.40
C LYS A 481 -37.14 -40.90 -19.35
N LYS A 482 -37.43 -40.15 -20.42
CA LYS A 482 -37.36 -38.69 -20.41
C LYS A 482 -38.45 -38.21 -19.47
N ILE A 483 -38.11 -38.08 -18.20
CA ILE A 483 -38.97 -37.44 -17.22
C ILE A 483 -38.86 -35.95 -17.54
N TYR A 484 -39.70 -35.46 -18.46
CA TYR A 484 -39.86 -34.01 -18.68
C TYR A 484 -40.29 -33.30 -17.37
N GLY A 485 -40.86 -34.04 -16.42
CA GLY A 485 -41.08 -33.60 -15.04
C GLY A 485 -39.86 -33.66 -14.11
N ALA A 486 -38.66 -34.15 -14.49
CA ALA A 486 -37.47 -34.13 -13.63
C ALA A 486 -36.51 -32.98 -13.99
N ASN A 487 -36.53 -32.54 -15.24
CA ASN A 487 -35.84 -31.30 -15.66
C ASN A 487 -36.71 -30.05 -15.45
N PHE A 488 -37.99 -30.23 -15.11
CA PHE A 488 -38.94 -29.15 -14.80
C PHE A 488 -39.77 -29.38 -13.52
N SER A 489 -39.42 -30.35 -12.66
CA SER A 489 -39.87 -30.29 -11.26
C SER A 489 -38.85 -29.51 -10.46
N TRP A 490 -39.18 -28.25 -10.28
CA TRP A 490 -38.90 -27.58 -9.03
C TRP A 490 -39.42 -28.46 -7.89
N ASN A 491 -38.55 -29.32 -7.40
CA ASN A 491 -38.87 -30.31 -6.40
C ASN A 491 -39.21 -29.58 -5.08
N LYS A 492 -40.13 -30.11 -4.27
CA LYS A 492 -40.43 -29.56 -2.92
C LYS A 492 -39.18 -29.42 -2.02
N LYS A 493 -38.04 -30.03 -2.38
CA LYS A 493 -36.71 -29.84 -1.78
C LYS A 493 -36.03 -28.51 -2.14
N THR A 494 -36.29 -27.93 -3.32
CA THR A 494 -35.84 -26.57 -3.67
C THR A 494 -36.57 -25.52 -2.86
N HIS A 495 -37.78 -25.80 -2.36
CA HIS A 495 -38.43 -24.97 -1.34
C HIS A 495 -37.68 -24.99 -0.01
N CYS A 496 -37.07 -26.12 0.37
CA CYS A 496 -36.24 -26.22 1.57
C CYS A 496 -34.87 -25.53 1.38
N VAL A 497 -34.28 -25.61 0.18
CA VAL A 497 -33.05 -24.88 -0.18
C VAL A 497 -33.32 -23.38 -0.39
N LEU A 498 -34.46 -22.97 -0.93
CA LEU A 498 -34.90 -21.56 -0.95
C LEU A 498 -35.31 -21.06 0.43
N MET A 499 -35.83 -21.92 1.32
CA MET A 499 -36.11 -21.58 2.72
C MET A 499 -34.82 -21.54 3.56
N GLN A 500 -33.82 -22.38 3.29
CA GLN A 500 -32.48 -22.29 3.88
C GLN A 500 -31.69 -21.11 3.31
N ASN A 501 -31.82 -20.83 2.02
CA ASN A 501 -31.31 -19.61 1.41
C ASN A 501 -32.03 -18.40 2.00
N CYS A 502 -33.36 -18.42 2.19
CA CYS A 502 -34.08 -17.36 2.90
C CYS A 502 -33.65 -17.26 4.36
N LEU A 503 -33.33 -18.35 5.06
CA LEU A 503 -32.88 -18.29 6.45
C LEU A 503 -31.47 -17.70 6.54
N ILE A 504 -30.56 -18.10 5.65
CA ILE A 504 -29.19 -17.55 5.56
C ILE A 504 -29.22 -16.10 5.07
N PHE A 505 -30.07 -15.77 4.11
CA PHE A 505 -30.28 -14.42 3.59
C PHE A 505 -30.98 -13.54 4.64
N ARG A 506 -31.93 -14.08 5.42
CA ARG A 506 -32.54 -13.40 6.57
C ARG A 506 -31.57 -13.22 7.73
N THR A 507 -30.67 -14.18 8.00
CA THR A 507 -29.63 -14.01 9.02
C THR A 507 -28.53 -13.07 8.54
N ALA A 508 -28.16 -13.09 7.26
CA ALA A 508 -27.18 -12.16 6.70
C ALA A 508 -27.75 -10.74 6.61
N ILE A 509 -29.02 -10.58 6.22
CA ILE A 509 -29.74 -9.31 6.28
C ILE A 509 -29.93 -8.89 7.74
N ALA A 510 -30.29 -9.77 8.67
CA ALA A 510 -30.41 -9.42 10.08
C ALA A 510 -29.05 -9.01 10.68
N VAL A 511 -27.95 -9.69 10.34
CA VAL A 511 -26.60 -9.29 10.75
C VAL A 511 -26.19 -7.98 10.06
N CYS A 512 -26.56 -7.75 8.80
CA CYS A 512 -26.34 -6.47 8.13
C CYS A 512 -27.19 -5.35 8.75
N LEU A 513 -28.44 -5.60 9.12
CA LEU A 513 -29.34 -4.64 9.77
C LEU A 513 -28.91 -4.37 11.21
N ILE A 514 -28.42 -5.38 11.92
CA ILE A 514 -27.82 -5.23 13.25
C ILE A 514 -26.51 -4.45 13.13
N ALA A 515 -25.65 -4.77 12.15
CA ALA A 515 -24.42 -4.02 11.86
C ALA A 515 -24.71 -2.58 11.43
N LEU A 516 -25.74 -2.34 10.61
CA LEU A 516 -26.23 -1.01 10.24
C LEU A 516 -26.78 -0.28 11.47
N SER A 517 -27.51 -0.97 12.35
CA SER A 517 -28.03 -0.37 13.58
C SER A 517 -26.92 -0.02 14.57
N PHE A 518 -25.87 -0.84 14.67
CA PHE A 518 -24.66 -0.56 15.45
C PHE A 518 -23.81 0.55 14.81
N ALA A 519 -23.70 0.59 13.48
CA ALA A 519 -23.03 1.67 12.75
C ALA A 519 -23.79 3.01 12.88
N THR A 520 -25.12 2.98 13.02
CA THR A 520 -25.91 4.18 13.35
C THR A 520 -25.81 4.59 14.82
N LEU A 521 -25.39 3.67 15.71
CA LEU A 521 -25.12 3.93 17.13
C LEU A 521 -23.72 4.53 17.36
N THR A 522 -22.78 4.35 16.43
CA THR A 522 -21.48 5.06 16.41
C THR A 522 -21.54 6.32 15.53
N LYS A 523 -22.65 7.06 15.58
CA LYS A 523 -22.66 8.45 15.10
C LYS A 523 -21.84 9.29 16.07
N ASP A 524 -20.52 9.22 15.92
CA ASP A 524 -19.70 10.38 16.24
C ASP A 524 -20.16 11.51 15.29
N TYR A 525 -20.29 12.69 15.86
CA TYR A 525 -20.85 13.89 15.25
C TYR A 525 -20.04 14.28 13.99
N ASP A 526 -20.42 13.75 12.82
CA ASP A 526 -19.85 14.17 11.54
C ASP A 526 -20.34 15.59 11.25
N ILE A 527 -19.50 16.58 11.58
CA ILE A 527 -19.60 17.93 11.04
C ILE A 527 -19.68 17.79 9.53
N SER A 528 -20.70 18.38 8.89
CA SER A 528 -20.90 18.24 7.44
C SER A 528 -19.61 18.56 6.70
N ASP A 529 -19.03 17.58 6.00
CA ASP A 529 -17.71 17.71 5.36
C ASP A 529 -17.58 19.00 4.54
N GLY A 530 -18.65 19.41 3.85
CA GLY A 530 -18.72 20.66 3.08
C GLY A 530 -18.47 21.96 3.86
N LEU A 531 -18.87 22.02 5.14
CA LEU A 531 -18.58 23.18 6.01
C LEU A 531 -17.09 23.24 6.32
N LEU A 532 -16.48 22.09 6.58
CA LEU A 532 -15.09 22.00 6.98
C LEU A 532 -14.13 22.26 5.80
N GLU A 533 -14.53 21.90 4.57
CA GLU A 533 -13.80 22.33 3.37
C GLU A 533 -13.84 23.85 3.20
N THR A 534 -14.98 24.48 3.49
CA THR A 534 -15.14 25.93 3.38
C THR A 534 -14.29 26.65 4.43
N LEU A 535 -14.31 26.15 5.67
CA LEU A 535 -13.43 26.63 6.74
C LEU A 535 -11.95 26.48 6.37
N PHE A 536 -11.57 25.34 5.79
CA PHE A 536 -10.20 25.12 5.35
C PHE A 536 -9.79 26.09 4.25
N LYS A 537 -10.63 26.31 3.22
CA LYS A 537 -10.36 27.29 2.16
C LYS A 537 -10.17 28.71 2.71
N ASN A 538 -11.09 29.16 3.58
CA ASN A 538 -10.96 30.47 4.23
C ASN A 538 -9.68 30.56 5.06
N TRP A 539 -9.29 29.48 5.74
CA TRP A 539 -8.05 29.42 6.50
C TRP A 539 -6.81 29.47 5.61
N LEU A 540 -6.83 28.82 4.43
CA LEU A 540 -5.73 28.89 3.46
C LEU A 540 -5.51 30.32 2.98
N ASP A 541 -6.59 31.00 2.60
CA ASP A 541 -6.54 32.39 2.13
C ASP A 541 -6.01 33.33 3.23
N HIS A 542 -6.45 33.13 4.48
CA HIS A 542 -6.00 33.94 5.61
C HIS A 542 -4.52 33.73 5.98
N ASN A 543 -3.99 32.53 5.75
CA ASN A 543 -2.61 32.17 6.10
C ASN A 543 -1.65 32.14 4.90
N ASP A 544 -2.10 32.63 3.74
CA ASP A 544 -1.35 32.66 2.48
C ASP A 544 -0.78 31.27 2.11
N ARG A 545 -1.59 30.22 2.28
CA ARG A 545 -1.16 28.82 2.05
C ARG A 545 -1.58 28.37 0.66
N ASP A 546 -0.58 28.02 -0.16
CA ASP A 546 -0.79 27.37 -1.46
C ASP A 546 0.02 26.07 -1.51
N TYR A 547 -0.64 24.96 -1.88
CA TYR A 547 -0.01 23.65 -2.00
C TYR A 547 0.07 23.27 -3.47
N GLY A 548 1.29 23.13 -3.99
CA GLY A 548 1.53 22.87 -5.41
C GLY A 548 1.09 21.48 -5.91
N SER A 549 0.64 20.59 -5.02
CA SER A 549 0.14 19.25 -5.36
C SER A 549 -1.21 18.98 -4.70
N PHE A 550 -2.13 18.38 -5.47
CA PHE A 550 -3.42 17.92 -4.97
C PHE A 550 -3.27 16.91 -3.82
N VAL A 551 -2.22 16.08 -3.85
CA VAL A 551 -1.94 15.09 -2.78
C VAL A 551 -1.59 15.81 -1.48
N GLU A 552 -0.76 16.85 -1.55
CA GLU A 552 -0.40 17.65 -0.37
C GLU A 552 -1.62 18.43 0.14
N TYR A 553 -2.40 19.05 -0.74
CA TYR A 553 -3.65 19.72 -0.37
C TYR A 553 -4.58 18.81 0.44
N GLN A 554 -4.83 17.59 -0.04
CA GLN A 554 -5.71 16.62 0.62
C GLN A 554 -5.12 16.13 1.96
N GLN A 555 -3.81 15.91 2.01
CA GLN A 555 -3.13 15.56 3.27
C GLN A 555 -3.26 16.68 4.31
N ARG A 556 -3.03 17.93 3.91
CA ARG A 556 -3.12 19.12 4.78
C ARG A 556 -4.55 19.36 5.23
N MET A 557 -5.53 19.16 4.36
CA MET A 557 -6.95 19.21 4.69
C MET A 557 -7.36 18.13 5.71
N ARG A 558 -6.84 16.90 5.57
CA ARG A 558 -7.07 15.83 6.56
C ARG A 558 -6.51 16.21 7.92
N ILE A 559 -5.27 16.69 7.96
CA ILE A 559 -4.61 17.15 9.19
C ILE A 559 -5.39 18.30 9.82
N PHE A 560 -5.85 19.26 9.01
CA PHE A 560 -6.69 20.36 9.46
C PHE A 560 -7.99 19.89 10.10
N LYS A 561 -8.66 18.90 9.49
CA LYS A 561 -9.87 18.26 10.07
C LYS A 561 -9.57 17.59 11.41
N GLU A 562 -8.48 16.83 11.48
CA GLU A 562 -8.04 16.16 12.72
C GLU A 562 -7.73 17.17 13.83
N ASN A 563 -7.04 18.26 13.49
CA ASN A 563 -6.73 19.33 14.43
C ASN A 563 -7.97 20.11 14.87
N TYR A 564 -8.91 20.38 13.97
CA TYR A 564 -10.19 21.02 14.31
C TYR A 564 -10.96 20.21 15.36
N ILE A 565 -11.11 18.89 15.13
CA ILE A 565 -11.77 17.98 16.08
C ILE A 565 -10.97 17.89 17.39
N ARG A 566 -9.63 17.86 17.32
CA ARG A 566 -8.77 17.87 18.50
C ARG A 566 -9.00 19.12 19.35
N ILE A 567 -9.06 20.30 18.73
CA ILE A 567 -9.32 21.58 19.42
C ILE A 567 -10.68 21.56 20.11
N GLN A 568 -11.72 21.06 19.44
CA GLN A 568 -13.05 20.93 20.06
C GLN A 568 -13.01 20.05 21.30
N LYS A 569 -12.38 18.86 21.21
CA LYS A 569 -12.22 17.95 22.36
C LYS A 569 -11.41 18.58 23.49
N LEU A 570 -10.34 19.30 23.17
CA LEU A 570 -9.55 20.02 24.17
C LEU A 570 -10.38 21.10 24.87
N ASN A 571 -11.21 21.83 24.15
CA ASN A 571 -12.11 22.84 24.72
C ASN A 571 -13.25 22.20 25.55
N GLU A 572 -13.74 21.03 25.19
CA GLU A 572 -14.71 20.29 26.01
C GLU A 572 -14.12 19.87 27.37
N VAL A 573 -12.86 19.44 27.38
CA VAL A 573 -12.19 18.94 28.61
C VAL A 573 -11.59 20.08 29.45
N PHE A 574 -10.94 21.06 28.80
CA PHE A 574 -10.14 22.09 29.48
C PHE A 574 -10.71 23.50 29.36
N GLY A 575 -11.78 23.72 28.59
CA GLY A 575 -12.28 25.05 28.22
C GLY A 575 -12.67 25.96 29.38
N HIS A 576 -12.86 25.40 30.58
CA HIS A 576 -13.05 26.18 31.81
C HIS A 576 -11.77 26.88 32.30
N ASP A 577 -10.60 26.29 32.06
CA ASP A 577 -9.30 26.77 32.54
C ASP A 577 -8.47 27.43 31.43
N MET A 578 -8.48 26.83 30.23
CA MET A 578 -7.77 27.31 29.05
C MET A 578 -8.52 26.91 27.78
N THR A 579 -8.48 27.77 26.77
CA THR A 579 -9.12 27.50 25.48
C THR A 579 -8.08 27.37 24.38
N PHE A 580 -8.44 26.59 23.37
CA PHE A 580 -7.65 26.30 22.18
C PHE A 580 -8.38 26.80 20.94
N GLU A 581 -7.65 27.27 19.93
CA GLU A 581 -8.20 27.79 18.68
C GLU A 581 -7.34 27.39 17.49
N LEU A 582 -7.96 27.35 16.30
CA LEU A 582 -7.25 27.22 15.04
C LEU A 582 -6.29 28.40 14.86
N ASN A 583 -5.09 28.10 14.42
CA ASN A 583 -4.07 29.11 14.10
C ASN A 583 -3.29 28.69 12.86
N LYS A 584 -2.19 29.38 12.55
CA LYS A 584 -1.36 29.12 11.36
C LYS A 584 -0.69 27.73 11.29
N PHE A 585 -0.75 26.96 12.38
CA PHE A 585 -0.23 25.59 12.49
C PHE A 585 -1.31 24.52 12.33
N ALA A 586 -2.55 24.90 11.95
CA ALA A 586 -3.66 23.97 11.84
C ALA A 586 -3.47 22.88 10.76
N ASP A 587 -2.59 23.10 9.78
CA ASP A 587 -2.23 22.13 8.74
C ASP A 587 -1.03 21.23 9.09
N LEU A 588 -0.50 21.36 10.31
CA LEU A 588 0.59 20.53 10.84
C LEU A 588 0.07 19.54 11.86
N SER A 589 0.43 18.26 11.69
CA SER A 589 0.26 17.27 12.74
C SER A 589 1.16 17.62 13.93
N GLU A 590 0.87 17.07 15.10
CA GLU A 590 1.69 17.29 16.30
C GLU A 590 3.15 16.85 16.09
N ASP A 591 3.37 15.73 15.41
CA ASP A 591 4.72 15.26 15.08
C ASP A 591 5.43 16.22 14.12
N GLU A 592 4.75 16.74 13.10
CA GLU A 592 5.33 17.75 12.21
C GLU A 592 5.64 19.04 12.97
N PHE A 593 4.72 19.50 13.81
CA PHE A 593 4.91 20.68 14.64
C PHE A 593 6.14 20.55 15.54
N ARG A 594 6.27 19.42 16.26
CA ARG A 594 7.41 19.16 17.15
C ARG A 594 8.74 19.02 16.41
N ASN A 595 8.73 18.44 15.22
CA ASN A 595 9.98 18.19 14.48
C ASN A 595 10.44 19.39 13.63
N THR A 596 9.55 20.36 13.37
CA THR A 596 9.87 21.51 12.50
C THR A 596 9.89 22.84 13.27
N ILE A 597 8.93 23.08 14.16
CA ILE A 597 8.79 24.35 14.87
C ILE A 597 9.57 24.37 16.19
N LEU A 598 9.67 23.22 16.87
CA LEU A 598 10.36 23.12 18.15
C LEU A 598 11.83 22.73 17.98
N MET A 599 12.60 22.88 19.05
CA MET A 599 13.95 22.35 19.13
C MET A 599 13.91 20.84 19.39
N ARG A 600 15.02 20.16 19.12
CA ARG A 600 15.17 18.77 19.56
C ARG A 600 15.05 18.69 21.08
N PRO A 601 14.21 17.80 21.63
CA PRO A 601 14.05 17.65 23.06
C PRO A 601 15.38 17.31 23.75
N GLN A 602 15.72 18.05 24.78
CA GLN A 602 16.95 17.88 25.55
C GLN A 602 16.70 17.99 27.06
N ALA A 603 17.56 17.36 27.85
CA ALA A 603 17.51 17.48 29.29
C ALA A 603 17.95 18.88 29.78
N PRO A 604 17.37 19.39 30.89
CA PRO A 604 17.81 20.65 31.48
C PRO A 604 19.33 20.68 31.73
N PRO A 605 20.04 21.71 31.26
CA PRO A 605 21.46 21.89 31.51
C PRO A 605 21.78 22.04 33.00
N ILE A 606 22.81 21.34 33.48
CA ILE A 606 23.32 21.52 34.84
C ILE A 606 24.50 22.50 34.83
N HIS A 607 24.37 23.60 35.58
CA HIS A 607 25.40 24.63 35.71
C HIS A 607 26.21 24.47 37.00
N SER A 608 27.44 24.98 37.00
CA SER A 608 28.26 25.06 38.21
C SER A 608 27.65 26.06 39.21
N ARG A 609 27.82 25.82 40.52
CA ARG A 609 27.30 26.72 41.58
C ARG A 609 27.70 28.19 41.40
N SER A 610 28.88 28.46 40.84
CA SER A 610 29.37 29.81 40.54
C SER A 610 28.58 30.57 39.46
N ARG A 611 27.78 29.87 38.64
CA ARG A 611 26.95 30.46 37.60
C ARG A 611 25.58 30.92 38.09
N TYR A 612 25.12 30.39 39.22
CA TYR A 612 23.85 30.80 39.80
C TYR A 612 23.95 32.20 40.39
N MET A 613 22.98 33.04 40.06
CA MET A 613 22.87 34.39 40.58
C MET A 613 22.63 34.34 42.09
N LYS A 614 23.37 35.16 42.85
CA LYS A 614 23.04 35.41 44.25
C LYS A 614 21.88 36.40 44.28
N ILE A 615 20.69 35.91 44.61
CA ILE A 615 19.49 36.73 44.65
C ILE A 615 19.49 37.48 45.98
N PRO A 616 19.39 38.83 45.98
CA PRO A 616 19.26 39.58 47.21
C PRO A 616 17.98 39.17 47.93
N THR A 617 17.99 39.16 49.27
CA THR A 617 16.79 38.91 50.07
C THR A 617 15.75 39.97 49.72
N VAL A 618 14.76 39.62 48.91
CA VAL A 618 13.68 40.53 48.55
C VAL A 618 12.64 40.49 49.67
N GLY A 619 12.06 41.64 50.01
CA GLY A 619 10.86 41.69 50.86
C GLY A 619 9.66 41.03 50.17
N ASP A 620 8.46 41.24 50.68
CA ASP A 620 7.24 40.69 50.09
C ASP A 620 7.12 41.13 48.61
N LEU A 621 7.16 40.16 47.70
CA LEU A 621 6.98 40.38 46.26
C LEU A 621 5.52 40.77 45.98
N PRO A 622 5.25 41.67 45.00
CA PRO A 622 3.89 42.01 44.64
C PRO A 622 3.14 40.80 44.05
N ASP A 623 1.82 40.79 44.18
CA ASP A 623 0.95 39.72 43.66
C ASP A 623 1.06 39.55 42.12
N SER A 624 1.38 40.64 41.42
CA SER A 624 1.60 40.66 39.97
C SER A 624 2.66 41.67 39.57
N PHE A 625 3.37 41.38 38.49
CA PHE A 625 4.38 42.26 37.89
C PHE A 625 4.54 41.93 36.40
N ASP A 626 4.72 42.94 35.54
CA ASP A 626 4.78 42.75 34.09
C ASP A 626 5.74 43.73 33.40
N TRP A 627 6.82 43.21 32.81
CA TRP A 627 7.82 44.01 32.07
C TRP A 627 7.28 44.68 30.81
N ARG A 628 6.10 44.28 30.31
CA ARG A 628 5.43 44.95 29.18
C ARG A 628 5.06 46.39 29.53
N ASP A 629 4.75 46.67 30.80
CA ASP A 629 4.38 48.00 31.29
C ASP A 629 5.60 48.91 31.54
N HIS A 630 6.81 48.37 31.39
CA HIS A 630 8.07 49.02 31.75
C HIS A 630 9.03 49.23 30.57
N ASN A 631 8.52 49.18 29.33
CA ASN A 631 9.29 49.38 28.10
C ASN A 631 10.51 48.44 27.96
N ALA A 632 10.45 47.24 28.54
CA ALA A 632 11.55 46.27 28.54
C ALA A 632 11.32 45.08 27.59
N VAL A 633 10.26 45.13 26.77
CA VAL A 633 9.85 44.03 25.89
C VAL A 633 9.52 44.58 24.51
N THR A 634 10.25 44.11 23.49
CA THR A 634 9.98 44.42 22.07
C THR A 634 8.64 43.83 21.60
N PRO A 635 8.12 44.21 20.43
CA PRO A 635 6.98 43.52 19.81
C PRO A 635 7.21 42.00 19.67
N VAL A 636 6.12 41.22 19.60
CA VAL A 636 6.20 39.77 19.37
C VAL A 636 6.77 39.49 17.99
N LYS A 637 7.78 38.63 17.94
CA LYS A 637 8.42 38.19 16.70
C LYS A 637 7.89 36.82 16.27
N ASP A 638 8.22 36.41 15.04
CA ASP A 638 7.80 35.14 14.47
C ASP A 638 9.00 34.35 13.92
N GLN A 639 9.27 33.20 14.51
CA GLN A 639 10.33 32.28 14.08
C GLN A 639 9.96 31.53 12.80
N GLY A 640 8.69 31.50 12.42
CA GLY A 640 8.22 30.77 11.24
C GLY A 640 8.31 29.25 11.38
N SER A 641 8.89 28.55 10.41
CA SER A 641 8.81 27.09 10.26
C SER A 641 10.04 26.30 10.70
N VAL A 642 10.92 26.88 11.53
CA VAL A 642 12.20 26.27 11.97
C VAL A 642 12.40 26.42 13.48
N GLY A 643 13.25 25.58 14.07
CA GLY A 643 13.51 25.50 15.52
C GLY A 643 14.48 26.54 16.08
N THR A 644 14.28 27.84 15.78
CA THR A 644 15.16 28.95 16.19
C THR A 644 14.72 29.67 17.47
N CYS A 645 13.72 29.15 18.20
CA CYS A 645 13.18 29.77 19.42
C CYS A 645 14.23 30.13 20.49
N TRP A 646 15.32 29.37 20.59
CA TRP A 646 16.47 29.67 21.45
C TRP A 646 17.11 31.03 21.13
N ALA A 647 17.33 31.34 19.85
CA ALA A 647 17.89 32.60 19.42
C ALA A 647 16.92 33.77 19.71
N PHE A 648 15.61 33.56 19.53
CA PHE A 648 14.59 34.54 19.93
C PHE A 648 14.60 34.79 21.44
N SER A 649 14.64 33.74 22.26
CA SER A 649 14.71 33.87 23.73
C SER A 649 15.96 34.62 24.18
N THR A 650 17.13 34.34 23.57
CA THR A 650 18.39 35.04 23.82
C THR A 650 18.28 36.52 23.47
N VAL A 651 17.90 36.82 22.22
CA VAL A 651 17.82 38.20 21.72
C VAL A 651 16.87 39.01 22.59
N GLN A 652 15.67 38.50 22.86
CA GLN A 652 14.69 39.27 23.60
C GLN A 652 15.09 39.50 25.07
N ASN A 653 15.88 38.61 25.67
CA ASN A 653 16.51 38.87 26.97
C ASN A 653 17.51 40.02 26.86
N VAL A 654 18.42 39.98 25.88
CA VAL A 654 19.42 41.05 25.67
C VAL A 654 18.75 42.39 25.37
N GLU A 655 17.67 42.41 24.57
CA GLU A 655 16.84 43.60 24.31
C GLU A 655 16.28 44.18 25.62
N GLY A 656 15.74 43.33 26.50
CA GLY A 656 15.22 43.74 27.80
C GLY A 656 16.32 44.29 28.71
N GLN A 657 17.45 43.59 28.82
CA GLN A 657 18.62 44.04 29.58
C GLN A 657 19.14 45.39 29.06
N TRP A 658 19.20 45.55 27.73
CA TRP A 658 19.67 46.77 27.09
C TRP A 658 18.70 47.93 27.30
N SER A 659 17.40 47.70 27.24
CA SER A 659 16.40 48.73 27.54
C SER A 659 16.53 49.24 28.98
N LEU A 660 16.73 48.33 29.95
CA LEU A 660 16.92 48.72 31.34
C LEU A 660 18.16 49.58 31.56
N LYS A 661 19.25 49.30 30.83
CA LYS A 661 20.54 49.99 30.94
C LYS A 661 20.59 51.31 30.15
N SER A 662 20.21 51.27 28.88
CA SER A 662 20.32 52.40 27.94
C SER A 662 19.07 53.28 27.90
N LYS A 663 17.96 52.84 28.51
CA LYS A 663 16.61 53.45 28.42
C LYS A 663 16.04 53.49 27.00
N THR A 664 16.65 52.76 26.07
CA THR A 664 16.22 52.66 24.67
C THR A 664 15.89 51.22 24.33
N LEU A 665 14.68 50.99 23.82
CA LEU A 665 14.26 49.67 23.37
C LEU A 665 14.71 49.48 21.91
N THR A 666 15.74 48.68 21.71
CA THR A 666 16.32 48.39 20.38
C THR A 666 15.93 47.01 19.92
N ASN A 667 15.51 46.88 18.65
CA ASN A 667 15.18 45.61 18.04
C ASN A 667 16.47 44.96 17.48
N LEU A 668 16.89 43.82 18.03
CA LEU A 668 18.18 43.19 17.72
C LEU A 668 18.01 42.00 16.77
N SER A 669 19.08 41.68 16.03
CA SER A 669 19.07 40.61 15.03
C SER A 669 19.04 39.22 15.65
N VAL A 670 17.96 38.48 15.37
CA VAL A 670 17.88 37.05 15.70
C VAL A 670 18.70 36.22 14.72
N GLU A 671 18.69 36.60 13.46
CA GLU A 671 19.39 35.88 12.39
C GLU A 671 20.90 35.83 12.61
N GLN A 672 21.51 36.90 13.15
CA GLN A 672 22.92 36.87 13.52
C GLN A 672 23.24 35.70 14.44
N ILE A 673 22.41 35.45 15.46
CA ILE A 673 22.63 34.33 16.37
C ILE A 673 22.44 33.00 15.63
N VAL A 674 21.39 32.88 14.81
CA VAL A 674 21.12 31.65 14.03
C VAL A 674 22.27 31.30 13.07
N ASP A 675 22.81 32.29 12.36
CA ASP A 675 23.83 32.12 11.33
C ASP A 675 25.24 32.00 11.91
N CYS A 676 25.54 32.64 13.05
CA CYS A 676 26.92 32.80 13.53
C CYS A 676 27.24 32.01 14.81
N ASP A 677 26.23 31.58 15.57
CA ASP A 677 26.45 30.92 16.85
C ASP A 677 26.59 29.40 16.70
N GLY A 678 27.85 28.95 16.71
CA GLY A 678 28.24 27.54 16.78
C GLY A 678 28.81 27.14 18.14
N MET A 679 28.42 27.82 19.23
CA MET A 679 28.93 27.51 20.57
C MET A 679 28.56 26.08 20.99
N GLN A 680 29.50 25.42 21.67
CA GLN A 680 29.34 24.04 22.12
C GLN A 680 30.00 23.79 23.47
N LYS A 681 29.46 22.83 24.20
CA LYS A 681 30.00 22.29 25.44
C LYS A 681 30.00 20.77 25.36
N THR A 682 31.12 20.21 24.90
CA THR A 682 31.28 18.78 24.61
C THR A 682 31.05 17.91 25.84
N ASP A 683 31.46 18.37 27.02
CA ASP A 683 31.39 17.59 28.27
C ASP A 683 29.95 17.33 28.71
N SER A 684 29.03 18.26 28.40
CA SER A 684 27.59 18.12 28.69
C SER A 684 26.75 17.79 27.45
N GLY A 685 27.39 17.58 26.29
CA GLY A 685 26.71 17.24 25.03
C GLY A 685 25.80 18.32 24.47
N GLN A 686 26.04 19.59 24.80
CA GLN A 686 25.20 20.73 24.40
C GLN A 686 25.85 21.52 23.27
N ALA A 687 25.06 21.97 22.29
CA ALA A 687 25.52 22.81 21.21
C ALA A 687 24.39 23.66 20.64
N ASP A 688 24.76 24.81 20.09
CA ASP A 688 23.89 25.65 19.29
C ASP A 688 24.02 25.23 17.83
N CYS A 689 22.88 24.89 17.23
CA CYS A 689 22.78 24.13 15.99
C CYS A 689 21.94 24.87 14.93
N GLY A 690 21.91 26.20 14.96
CA GLY A 690 21.15 27.02 14.03
C GLY A 690 19.65 26.68 14.06
N VAL A 691 19.12 26.27 12.91
CA VAL A 691 17.70 25.93 12.72
C VAL A 691 17.25 24.66 13.45
N TYR A 692 18.17 23.85 13.99
CA TYR A 692 17.86 22.60 14.68
C TYR A 692 17.71 22.73 16.20
N GLY A 693 17.97 23.92 16.75
CA GLY A 693 17.88 24.22 18.19
C GLY A 693 19.19 24.72 18.80
N GLY A 694 19.13 25.13 20.05
CA GLY A 694 20.25 25.69 20.81
C GLY A 694 19.82 26.10 22.21
N TRP A 695 20.69 26.80 22.93
CA TRP A 695 20.52 27.16 24.33
C TRP A 695 20.88 28.62 24.59
N PRO A 696 20.00 29.41 25.23
CA PRO A 696 20.28 30.82 25.48
C PRO A 696 21.60 31.11 26.23
N PHE A 697 22.00 30.23 27.15
CA PHE A 697 23.25 30.40 27.91
C PHE A 697 24.52 30.19 27.08
N LEU A 698 24.46 29.40 26.00
CA LEU A 698 25.56 29.27 25.04
C LEU A 698 25.60 30.50 24.14
N SER A 699 24.43 31.00 23.74
CA SER A 699 24.33 32.21 22.92
C SER A 699 24.80 33.47 23.62
N PHE A 700 24.59 33.59 24.94
CA PHE A 700 25.23 34.67 25.70
C PHE A 700 26.75 34.57 25.66
N GLN A 701 27.34 33.36 25.66
CA GLN A 701 28.79 33.18 25.54
C GLN A 701 29.29 33.53 24.14
N TYR A 702 28.52 33.21 23.10
CA TYR A 702 28.78 33.69 21.74
C TYR A 702 28.84 35.21 21.71
N LEU A 703 27.82 35.90 22.26
CA LEU A 703 27.78 37.37 22.29
C LEU A 703 28.94 37.97 23.09
N MET A 704 29.34 37.34 24.19
CA MET A 704 30.54 37.72 24.94
C MET A 704 31.81 37.62 24.10
N LYS A 705 31.93 36.56 23.29
CA LYS A 705 33.09 36.30 22.43
C LYS A 705 33.12 37.24 21.20
N GLN A 706 31.96 37.48 20.57
CA GLN A 706 31.87 38.37 19.41
C GLN A 706 32.01 39.84 19.78
N GLY A 707 31.57 40.22 20.98
CA GLY A 707 31.70 41.58 21.49
C GLY A 707 30.60 42.55 21.03
N GLY A 708 29.55 42.07 20.34
CA GLY A 708 28.40 42.88 19.95
C GLY A 708 27.34 42.11 19.16
N ILE A 709 26.27 42.80 18.80
CA ILE A 709 25.13 42.30 18.02
C ILE A 709 24.59 43.43 17.14
N GLU A 710 24.18 43.12 15.91
CA GLU A 710 23.56 44.03 14.96
C GLU A 710 22.05 44.21 15.25
N SER A 711 21.46 45.30 14.76
CA SER A 711 20.01 45.50 14.82
C SER A 711 19.27 44.64 13.78
N GLU A 712 18.00 44.34 14.05
CA GLU A 712 17.11 43.60 13.15
C GLU A 712 17.01 44.24 11.76
N SER A 713 17.07 45.58 11.66
CA SER A 713 17.05 46.30 10.38
C SER A 713 18.33 46.13 9.55
N THR A 714 19.44 45.77 10.19
CA THR A 714 20.74 45.62 9.53
C THR A 714 20.96 44.17 9.12
N TYR A 715 20.58 43.24 9.99
CA TYR A 715 20.71 41.80 9.78
C TYR A 715 19.34 41.17 10.07
N SER A 716 18.46 41.15 9.06
CA SER A 716 17.06 40.76 9.22
C SER A 716 16.84 39.26 9.27
N TYR A 717 15.84 38.84 10.06
CA TYR A 717 15.40 37.45 10.19
C TYR A 717 14.79 36.92 8.91
N CYS A 718 15.21 35.71 8.52
CA CYS A 718 14.72 35.07 7.31
C CYS A 718 14.72 33.53 7.38
N ALA A 719 15.54 32.89 8.22
CA ALA A 719 15.73 31.43 8.26
C ALA A 719 14.44 30.59 8.37
N GLY A 720 13.38 31.14 8.96
CA GLY A 720 12.09 30.45 9.11
C GLY A 720 10.94 31.03 8.30
N LEU A 721 11.18 32.08 7.52
CA LEU A 721 10.15 32.75 6.73
C LEU A 721 10.11 32.16 5.31
N LYS A 722 9.00 32.37 4.58
CA LYS A 722 8.87 31.97 3.16
C LYS A 722 9.74 32.78 2.19
N ASN A 723 10.62 33.64 2.70
CA ASN A 723 11.45 34.56 1.92
C ASN A 723 12.69 33.82 1.34
N PRO A 724 13.31 34.35 0.27
CA PRO A 724 14.42 33.70 -0.42
C PRO A 724 15.74 33.89 0.36
N CYS A 725 15.86 33.24 1.50
CA CYS A 725 17.15 33.02 2.13
C CYS A 725 17.28 31.55 2.53
N GLU A 726 18.48 31.00 2.33
CA GLU A 726 18.77 29.62 2.68
C GLU A 726 19.77 29.65 3.85
N PRO A 727 19.34 29.27 5.07
CA PRO A 727 20.18 29.43 6.26
C PRO A 727 21.47 28.62 6.15
N CYS A 728 22.57 29.21 6.62
CA CYS A 728 23.87 28.57 6.66
C CYS A 728 24.10 27.83 7.98
N ASN A 729 24.99 26.83 7.97
CA ASN A 729 25.48 26.29 9.24
C ASN A 729 26.46 27.28 9.86
N ALA A 730 26.35 27.52 11.16
CA ALA A 730 27.22 28.44 11.86
C ALA A 730 28.70 28.01 11.86
N PRO A 731 29.64 28.98 11.95
CA PRO A 731 31.06 28.68 12.12
C PRO A 731 31.27 27.80 13.36
N GLY A 732 31.89 26.64 13.18
CA GLY A 732 32.10 25.67 14.27
C GLY A 732 31.00 24.62 14.44
N TYR A 733 30.04 24.51 13.50
CA TYR A 733 28.97 23.52 13.53
C TYR A 733 29.46 22.08 13.78
N ASN A 734 28.94 21.45 14.84
CA ASN A 734 29.34 20.12 15.26
C ASN A 734 28.36 19.06 14.77
N LYS A 735 28.74 18.35 13.71
CA LYS A 735 27.92 17.29 13.10
C LYS A 735 27.57 16.14 14.06
N THR A 736 28.39 15.91 15.09
CA THR A 736 28.15 14.83 16.06
C THR A 736 27.05 15.21 17.06
N LEU A 737 27.01 16.47 17.50
CA LEU A 737 26.00 16.94 18.46
C LEU A 737 24.72 17.44 17.75
N CYS A 738 24.89 18.18 16.65
CA CYS A 738 23.80 18.80 15.91
C CYS A 738 23.19 17.90 14.83
N GLY A 739 23.85 16.80 14.46
CA GLY A 739 23.43 15.93 13.37
C GLY A 739 23.82 16.47 11.99
N PRO A 740 23.16 16.02 10.90
CA PRO A 740 23.57 16.36 9.55
C PRO A 740 23.50 17.89 9.32
N PRO A 741 24.52 18.48 8.66
CA PRO A 741 24.50 19.90 8.34
C PRO A 741 23.43 20.22 7.29
N ILE A 742 23.03 21.49 7.21
CA ILE A 742 22.17 21.99 6.13
C ILE A 742 22.87 21.71 4.78
N PRO A 743 22.21 21.03 3.82
CA PRO A 743 22.84 20.53 2.60
C PRO A 743 23.11 21.61 1.55
N PHE A 744 22.30 22.67 1.52
CA PHE A 744 22.42 23.78 0.58
C PHE A 744 22.31 25.10 1.32
N CYS A 745 23.22 26.01 1.01
CA CYS A 745 23.17 27.38 1.50
C CYS A 745 23.89 28.30 0.51
N TYR A 746 23.46 29.57 0.40
CA TYR A 746 24.18 30.53 -0.41
C TYR A 746 25.26 31.23 0.42
N ILE A 747 26.46 31.40 -0.14
CA ILE A 747 27.57 32.06 0.58
C ILE A 747 27.19 33.47 1.04
N LYS A 748 26.39 34.20 0.24
CA LYS A 748 25.86 35.52 0.60
C LYS A 748 25.02 35.51 1.88
N ASP A 749 24.47 34.35 2.26
CA ASP A 749 23.61 34.16 3.42
C ASP A 749 24.40 33.62 4.63
N SER A 750 25.71 33.39 4.48
CA SER A 750 26.58 32.93 5.56
C SER A 750 26.96 34.04 6.54
N CYS A 751 27.26 33.65 7.78
CA CYS A 751 27.75 34.55 8.80
C CYS A 751 28.98 35.34 8.32
N GLU A 752 29.96 34.70 7.69
CA GLU A 752 31.19 35.34 7.24
C GLU A 752 30.94 36.41 6.16
N SER A 753 29.85 36.29 5.39
CA SER A 753 29.50 37.25 4.36
C SER A 753 28.58 38.37 4.86
N LYS A 754 27.70 38.10 5.84
CA LYS A 754 26.68 39.05 6.31
C LYS A 754 27.12 39.86 7.52
N LEU A 755 27.86 39.25 8.44
CA LEU A 755 28.21 39.86 9.72
C LEU A 755 29.15 41.04 9.52
N ASP A 756 28.73 42.22 9.99
CA ASP A 756 29.55 43.43 9.94
C ASP A 756 29.74 44.01 11.34
N SER A 757 30.89 43.72 11.94
CA SER A 757 31.23 44.20 13.29
C SER A 757 31.21 45.72 13.45
N THR A 758 31.32 46.49 12.36
CA THR A 758 31.22 47.95 12.41
C THR A 758 29.80 48.46 12.60
N LYS A 759 28.80 47.60 12.39
CA LYS A 759 27.37 47.91 12.52
C LYS A 759 26.74 47.35 13.80
N PHE A 760 27.56 46.85 14.72
CA PHE A 760 27.09 46.47 16.05
C PHE A 760 26.43 47.66 16.75
N VAL A 761 25.40 47.38 17.53
CA VAL A 761 24.70 48.40 18.31
C VAL A 761 25.68 49.03 19.31
N SER A 762 25.91 50.33 19.15
CA SER A 762 26.92 51.07 19.92
C SER A 762 26.67 50.97 21.43
N GLY A 763 27.71 50.57 22.17
CA GLY A 763 27.68 50.43 23.63
C GLY A 763 27.01 49.16 24.15
N LEU A 764 26.37 48.34 23.30
CA LEU A 764 25.78 47.08 23.71
C LEU A 764 26.84 45.97 23.71
N LYS A 765 27.19 45.49 24.91
CA LYS A 765 28.11 44.37 25.08
C LYS A 765 27.66 43.44 26.20
N VAL A 766 27.55 42.15 25.90
CA VAL A 766 27.35 41.10 26.92
C VAL A 766 28.71 40.78 27.54
N ILE A 767 28.84 40.89 28.86
CA ILE A 767 30.11 40.64 29.58
C ILE A 767 30.08 39.40 30.47
N ASP A 768 28.90 38.95 30.87
CA ASP A 768 28.68 37.72 31.63
C ASP A 768 27.25 37.23 31.41
N TRP A 769 26.95 36.04 31.93
CA TRP A 769 25.60 35.51 32.03
C TRP A 769 25.43 34.74 33.34
N LYS A 770 24.20 34.69 33.84
CA LYS A 770 23.84 34.00 35.08
C LYS A 770 22.68 33.04 34.87
N ALA A 771 22.73 31.92 35.59
CA ALA A 771 21.59 31.04 35.80
C ALA A 771 20.82 31.47 37.05
N ILE A 772 19.52 31.20 37.05
CA ILE A 772 18.64 31.41 38.20
C ILE A 772 18.28 30.02 38.73
N ASP A 773 18.14 29.90 40.05
CA ASP A 773 17.77 28.65 40.74
C ASP A 773 16.34 28.20 40.38
N GLU A 774 16.02 26.92 40.61
CA GLU A 774 14.72 26.33 40.28
C GLU A 774 13.57 26.80 41.19
N ASP A 775 13.87 27.43 42.34
CA ASP A 775 12.87 28.02 43.22
C ASP A 775 12.15 29.18 42.51
N GLU A 776 10.85 29.02 42.30
CA GLU A 776 10.03 29.99 41.59
C GLU A 776 9.87 31.34 42.31
N THR A 777 10.12 31.37 43.62
CA THR A 777 10.19 32.62 44.41
C THR A 777 11.46 33.38 44.04
N ASN A 778 12.58 32.66 43.96
CA ASN A 778 13.87 33.18 43.50
C ASN A 778 13.77 33.67 42.05
N ILE A 779 13.08 32.92 41.18
CA ILE A 779 12.82 33.36 39.80
C ILE A 779 12.00 34.65 39.76
N SER A 780 10.95 34.77 40.58
CA SER A 780 10.13 35.98 40.65
C SER A 780 10.98 37.19 41.10
N ALA A 781 11.80 36.99 42.12
CA ALA A 781 12.73 38.00 42.63
C ALA A 781 13.79 38.41 41.59
N ALA A 782 14.39 37.45 40.87
CA ALA A 782 15.34 37.73 39.82
C ALA A 782 14.67 38.50 38.67
N LEU A 783 13.52 38.02 38.19
CA LEU A 783 12.75 38.64 37.11
C LEU A 783 12.45 40.12 37.40
N MET A 784 12.01 40.44 38.62
CA MET A 784 11.71 41.82 39.04
C MET A 784 12.96 42.72 39.08
N ASN A 785 14.09 42.18 39.52
CA ASN A 785 15.29 42.97 39.80
C ASN A 785 16.22 43.09 38.59
N THR A 786 16.23 42.10 37.70
CA THR A 786 17.18 42.04 36.60
C THR A 786 16.54 42.29 35.24
N GLY A 787 15.23 42.14 35.08
CA GLY A 787 14.58 42.21 33.77
C GLY A 787 14.05 40.87 33.29
N PRO A 788 13.46 40.83 32.07
CA PRO A 788 12.95 39.60 31.45
C PRO A 788 13.98 38.47 31.42
N LEU A 789 13.55 37.23 31.64
CA LEU A 789 14.44 36.07 31.76
C LEU A 789 14.24 35.09 30.59
N SER A 790 15.33 34.58 30.02
CA SER A 790 15.27 33.48 29.04
C SER A 790 14.98 32.18 29.75
N VAL A 791 13.93 31.47 29.35
CA VAL A 791 13.52 30.19 29.94
C VAL A 791 13.29 29.13 28.87
N ALA A 792 13.39 27.85 29.24
CA ALA A 792 13.03 26.74 28.38
C ALA A 792 11.99 25.82 29.05
N LEU A 793 11.13 25.23 28.25
CA LEU A 793 10.03 24.36 28.69
C LEU A 793 9.76 23.27 27.65
N ASN A 794 8.91 22.33 28.02
CA ASN A 794 8.32 21.34 27.13
C ASN A 794 6.98 21.86 26.57
N ALA A 795 6.89 22.08 25.27
CA ALA A 795 5.74 22.73 24.60
C ALA A 795 4.64 21.76 24.15
N GLU A 796 4.53 20.60 24.81
CA GLU A 796 3.41 19.66 24.64
C GLU A 796 2.07 20.38 24.80
N MET A 797 1.09 20.07 23.94
CA MET A 797 -0.23 20.72 23.90
C MET A 797 -0.24 22.24 23.63
N LEU A 798 0.91 22.91 23.47
CA LEU A 798 0.98 24.36 23.31
C LEU A 798 0.61 24.81 21.87
N GLN A 799 0.65 23.91 20.89
CA GLN A 799 0.41 24.19 19.46
C GLN A 799 -0.84 25.08 19.21
N PHE A 800 -1.96 24.78 19.86
CA PHE A 800 -3.25 25.47 19.63
C PHE A 800 -3.71 26.34 20.81
N TYR A 801 -2.86 26.61 21.78
CA TYR A 801 -3.23 27.48 22.90
C TYR A 801 -3.73 28.85 22.39
N HIS A 802 -4.85 29.31 22.96
CA HIS A 802 -5.43 30.60 22.63
C HIS A 802 -5.44 31.55 23.85
N LYS A 803 -6.00 31.14 24.99
CA LYS A 803 -6.06 31.95 26.22
C LYS A 803 -6.30 31.12 27.48
N GLY A 804 -6.06 31.71 28.64
CA GLY A 804 -6.28 31.10 29.96
C GLY A 804 -4.97 30.68 30.64
N ILE A 805 -5.06 30.02 31.80
CA ILE A 805 -3.85 29.59 32.52
C ILE A 805 -3.49 28.17 32.06
N PHE A 806 -2.45 28.08 31.23
CA PHE A 806 -1.94 26.83 30.69
C PHE A 806 -1.44 25.92 31.83
N ASN A 807 -2.05 24.74 31.92
CA ASN A 807 -1.74 23.73 32.93
C ASN A 807 -2.09 22.33 32.38
N PRO A 808 -1.29 21.81 31.44
CA PRO A 808 -1.57 20.53 30.80
C PRO A 808 -1.43 19.37 31.78
N VAL A 809 -2.21 18.30 31.58
CA VAL A 809 -2.12 17.07 32.39
C VAL A 809 -0.81 16.34 32.14
N PHE A 810 -0.28 16.45 30.92
CA PHE A 810 0.96 15.81 30.49
C PHE A 810 1.88 16.84 29.83
N CYS A 811 3.05 17.06 30.43
CA CYS A 811 4.22 17.66 29.80
C CYS A 811 5.46 17.21 30.58
N ASN A 812 6.52 16.79 29.88
CA ASN A 812 7.68 16.20 30.55
C ASN A 812 8.71 17.30 30.91
N PRO A 813 8.91 17.62 32.21
CA PRO A 813 9.83 18.68 32.62
C PRO A 813 11.31 18.36 32.34
N LYS A 814 11.63 17.12 31.95
CA LYS A 814 12.99 16.68 31.61
C LYS A 814 13.29 16.71 30.11
N ASN A 815 12.31 17.01 29.26
CA ASN A 815 12.47 17.02 27.81
C ASN A 815 12.14 18.42 27.28
N LEU A 816 13.00 19.40 27.56
CA LEU A 816 12.81 20.77 27.10
C LEU A 816 12.99 20.82 25.58
N ASP A 817 12.03 21.39 24.88
CA ASP A 817 12.00 21.47 23.41
C ASP A 817 11.64 22.87 22.90
N HIS A 818 11.36 23.82 23.79
CA HIS A 818 11.02 25.18 23.41
C HIS A 818 11.63 26.21 24.35
N ALA A 819 12.21 27.26 23.78
CA ALA A 819 12.81 28.38 24.51
C ALA A 819 11.98 29.65 24.29
N VAL A 820 11.68 30.35 25.38
CA VAL A 820 10.76 31.49 25.43
C VAL A 820 11.27 32.54 26.40
N LEU A 821 10.61 33.69 26.49
CA LEU A 821 10.99 34.77 27.41
C LEU A 821 9.93 34.96 28.49
N MET A 822 10.33 34.81 29.75
CA MET A 822 9.50 35.13 30.89
C MET A 822 9.54 36.64 31.15
N VAL A 823 8.38 37.29 31.17
CA VAL A 823 8.27 38.76 31.25
C VAL A 823 7.50 39.25 32.48
N GLY A 824 6.80 38.37 33.19
CA GLY A 824 6.03 38.77 34.35
C GLY A 824 5.36 37.60 35.06
N TRP A 825 4.59 37.91 36.10
CA TRP A 825 3.72 36.98 36.79
C TRP A 825 2.44 37.67 37.25
N GLY A 826 1.44 36.87 37.61
CA GLY A 826 0.24 37.35 38.26
C GLY A 826 -0.50 36.23 38.96
N LYS A 827 -1.75 36.51 39.30
CA LYS A 827 -2.66 35.57 39.94
C LYS A 827 -4.09 35.84 39.50
N GLU A 828 -4.79 34.77 39.10
CA GLU A 828 -6.23 34.82 38.79
C GLU A 828 -6.97 33.98 39.83
N GLY A 829 -7.72 34.63 40.72
CA GLY A 829 -8.31 33.98 41.88
C GLY A 829 -7.24 33.34 42.77
N SER A 830 -7.24 32.01 42.88
CA SER A 830 -6.23 31.24 43.63
C SER A 830 -5.10 30.68 42.75
N LYS A 831 -5.12 30.89 41.43
CA LYS A 831 -4.17 30.31 40.48
C LYS A 831 -3.07 31.32 40.10
N PRO A 832 -1.84 31.19 40.63
CA PRO A 832 -0.72 32.02 40.20
C PRO A 832 -0.23 31.58 38.81
N TYR A 833 0.24 32.52 37.99
CA TYR A 833 0.75 32.24 36.65
C TYR A 833 1.99 33.06 36.32
N TRP A 834 2.79 32.55 35.37
CA TRP A 834 3.83 33.29 34.66
C TRP A 834 3.26 33.90 33.38
N ILE A 835 3.74 35.08 33.00
CA ILE A 835 3.48 35.72 31.69
C ILE A 835 4.69 35.46 30.83
N VAL A 836 4.46 34.78 29.70
CA VAL A 836 5.54 34.30 28.85
C VAL A 836 5.32 34.77 27.41
N LYS A 837 6.35 35.39 26.84
CA LYS A 837 6.40 35.82 25.44
C LYS A 837 6.88 34.67 24.57
N ASN A 838 6.09 34.34 23.56
CA ASN A 838 6.43 33.31 22.57
C ASN A 838 7.03 33.93 21.29
N SER A 839 7.55 33.10 20.40
CA SER A 839 8.15 33.46 19.11
C SER A 839 7.35 32.92 17.92
N TRP A 840 6.04 32.71 18.06
CA TRP A 840 5.17 32.20 16.99
C TRP A 840 4.28 33.27 16.36
N GLY A 841 4.68 34.55 16.47
CA GLY A 841 3.92 35.68 15.95
C GLY A 841 2.74 36.08 16.84
N ALA A 842 2.25 37.31 16.62
CA ALA A 842 1.20 37.90 17.45
C ALA A 842 -0.21 37.30 17.23
N SER A 843 -0.41 36.51 16.16
CA SER A 843 -1.68 35.81 15.89
C SER A 843 -1.86 34.54 16.72
N TRP A 844 -0.82 34.08 17.41
CA TRP A 844 -0.86 32.89 18.26
C TRP A 844 -1.08 33.27 19.73
N GLY A 845 -1.86 32.49 20.48
CA GLY A 845 -2.08 32.73 21.91
C GLY A 845 -2.71 34.08 22.25
N GLU A 846 -2.35 34.63 23.41
CA GLU A 846 -2.81 35.91 23.91
C GLU A 846 -1.95 37.04 23.30
N HIS A 847 -2.16 37.32 22.01
CA HIS A 847 -1.36 38.28 21.22
C HIS A 847 0.14 37.95 21.19
N GLY A 848 0.49 36.66 21.07
CA GLY A 848 1.85 36.15 21.07
C GLY A 848 2.40 35.78 22.45
N TYR A 849 1.58 35.94 23.49
CA TYR A 849 1.90 35.55 24.86
C TYR A 849 1.07 34.35 25.29
N PHE A 850 1.49 33.71 26.37
CA PHE A 850 0.67 32.74 27.09
C PHE A 850 0.92 32.85 28.58
N ARG A 851 -0.07 32.42 29.35
CA ARG A 851 0.03 32.33 30.80
C ARG A 851 0.16 30.87 31.19
N ILE A 852 1.12 30.53 32.04
CA ILE A 852 1.36 29.14 32.49
C ILE A 852 1.36 29.07 34.01
N LEU A 853 0.81 28.00 34.57
CA LEU A 853 0.68 27.82 36.02
C LEU A 853 2.03 27.94 36.73
N ARG A 854 2.08 28.82 37.72
CA ARG A 854 3.24 29.08 38.60
C ARG A 854 3.11 28.27 39.90
N GLY A 855 4.24 27.92 40.51
CA GLY A 855 4.39 27.23 41.79
C GLY A 855 4.58 25.71 41.71
N LYS A 856 4.68 25.13 40.51
CA LYS A 856 4.75 23.66 40.31
C LYS A 856 5.87 23.21 39.37
N GLY A 857 6.68 24.11 38.82
CA GLY A 857 7.63 23.79 37.76
C GLY A 857 6.94 23.28 36.49
N THR A 858 5.77 23.81 36.18
CA THR A 858 4.90 23.34 35.08
C THR A 858 5.70 23.27 33.78
N CYS A 859 5.75 22.07 33.19
CA CYS A 859 6.48 21.77 31.96
C CYS A 859 7.99 22.08 31.99
N GLY A 860 8.58 22.14 33.19
CA GLY A 860 10.00 22.37 33.39
C GLY A 860 10.43 23.83 33.21
N ILE A 861 9.49 24.78 33.17
CA ILE A 861 9.79 26.21 32.91
C ILE A 861 10.80 26.82 33.91
N ASN A 862 10.90 26.25 35.11
CA ASN A 862 11.82 26.68 36.18
C ASN A 862 13.20 26.00 36.11
N THR A 863 13.41 25.01 35.24
CA THR A 863 14.63 24.17 35.25
C THR A 863 15.80 24.75 34.46
N GLN A 864 15.53 25.66 33.53
CA GLN A 864 16.56 26.34 32.75
C GLN A 864 16.18 27.81 32.59
N VAL A 865 16.56 28.62 33.58
CA VAL A 865 16.28 30.06 33.65
C VAL A 865 17.59 30.83 33.64
N THR A 866 17.77 31.73 32.69
CA THR A 866 19.05 32.42 32.46
C THR A 866 18.85 33.88 32.04
N THR A 867 19.87 34.70 32.28
CA THR A 867 19.91 36.10 31.84
C THR A 867 21.32 36.55 31.47
N ALA A 868 21.41 37.43 30.48
CA ALA A 868 22.63 38.16 30.14
C ALA A 868 22.94 39.25 31.17
N ILE A 869 24.23 39.57 31.31
CA ILE A 869 24.74 40.72 32.07
C ILE A 869 25.49 41.64 31.10
N LEU A 870 25.06 42.90 31.03
CA LEU A 870 25.61 43.89 30.08
C LEU A 870 26.71 44.76 30.72
N GLY A 871 27.79 44.98 29.97
CA GLY A 871 29.01 45.70 30.36
C GLY A 871 28.91 47.20 30.25
#